data_AF-A0A9D9Q0Q8-F1
#
_entry.id   AF-A0A9D9Q0Q8-F1
#
_cell.length_a   1.000
_cell.length_b   1.000
_cell.length_c   1.000
_cell.angle_alpha   90.00
_cell.angle_beta   90.00
_cell.angle_gamma   90.00
#
_symmetry.space_group_name_H-M   'P 1'
#
loop_
_entity.id
_entity.type
_entity.pdbx_description
1 polymer ?
#
loop_
_entity_poly.entity_id
_entity_poly.type
_entity_poly.pdbx_seq_one_letter_code
_entity_poly.pdbx_strand_id
1 'polypeptide(L)'
;MIIEKIVIGSFGLITDLTLEFSERVNVIEGQNESGKSTIAAFIKYMLYGFDDRDVGEASERKKRINWNTGVAQGSMYVRVGDKRYLISRSTTPVSGTSRETYKEEAAIIDLETGTPAFGKLSAGDVFFGVDRELFDNTAFIGQVGDTGINEITVRECIENILFSGSERLNCERAIAKINGKMTALLHEGGSGGAIVDLIKREESLEEKLAACEEDNRLVLERESELHKIRERRSVAEDKQAKLHELNSCYSNVMLIQTFDQLHGLEEQLEEKTEAYNAFIADNSKDGFVPDEEYLAELSLARKEVNESYRNLGDAEDSYTDKKRAIGITHEIENAIEKSDAHGGEAELSRHASAYHRRSVLSLMALILSGLLAVALAVFEILAIRESQGGLFIAIYAVGALSAIAGGVIFALELMKSSRALSALEKEFGTENYRDLIGKISVIAEARCRRDSIKCEQESAKSGVADAREQYEAAKLRLTALVRKWSEDSPTSELGGYLDGLEERIRDFLKRKHELYEEKTGLEITVREIRRTLSDKSEIDVRAQVSPLKRKALSGVNYDEIITGISEIKEKIDEEDRLTFEVENELMLLKGRAGDPGDYYSRIQSVSERRRELQEKHKAYYLALDALKGAGENLRREISPRLAEYATNMMSTMTDRKYTAFDVSEGLKVSFIDGAGESRSVDFLSGGTRDMAYIAMRCALIDMLYTEKPPITFDESFAHQDNNRARAMMKAIKQLSDEGVQSFIFTCRNREATLASELVSGAGIYKLSGTQYI
;
A
#
# COMPACT_ATOMS: atom_id res chain seq x y z
N MET A 1 64.28 -54.54 -64.08
CA MET A 1 64.23 -53.73 -65.33
C MET A 1 65.62 -53.23 -65.72
N ILE A 2 65.96 -53.26 -67.00
CA ILE A 2 67.19 -52.71 -67.59
C ILE A 2 66.83 -51.62 -68.61
N ILE A 3 67.44 -50.44 -68.50
CA ILE A 3 67.36 -49.38 -69.51
C ILE A 3 68.47 -49.62 -70.53
N GLU A 4 68.12 -49.92 -71.77
CA GLU A 4 69.08 -50.19 -72.84
C GLU A 4 69.55 -48.89 -73.50
N LYS A 5 68.64 -47.93 -73.67
CA LYS A 5 68.92 -46.69 -74.41
C LYS A 5 67.96 -45.58 -74.01
N ILE A 6 68.47 -44.35 -73.92
CA ILE A 6 67.66 -43.14 -73.85
C ILE A 6 67.92 -42.24 -75.06
N VAL A 7 66.86 -41.60 -75.53
CA VAL A 7 66.89 -40.58 -76.58
C VAL A 7 66.18 -39.35 -76.04
N ILE A 8 66.95 -38.33 -75.70
CA ILE A 8 66.45 -37.04 -75.24
C ILE A 8 66.30 -36.15 -76.47
N GLY A 9 65.05 -35.91 -76.88
CA GLY A 9 64.77 -34.94 -77.93
C GLY A 9 64.95 -33.51 -77.41
N SER A 10 64.30 -33.20 -76.29
CA SER A 10 64.46 -31.91 -75.60
C SER A 10 64.09 -32.05 -74.13
N PHE A 11 65.00 -31.78 -73.19
CA PHE A 11 64.74 -31.83 -71.76
C PHE A 11 65.75 -30.99 -70.97
N GLY A 12 65.29 -30.01 -70.20
CA GLY A 12 66.14 -28.98 -69.61
C GLY A 12 66.91 -28.24 -70.72
N LEU A 13 68.22 -28.08 -70.59
CA LEU A 13 69.06 -27.53 -71.66
C LEU A 13 69.58 -28.58 -72.65
N ILE A 14 69.25 -29.86 -72.46
CA ILE A 14 69.72 -30.97 -73.31
C ILE A 14 68.80 -31.12 -74.52
N THR A 15 69.38 -31.17 -75.72
CA THR A 15 68.68 -31.48 -76.98
C THR A 15 69.47 -32.50 -77.78
N ASP A 16 68.76 -33.39 -78.49
CA ASP A 16 69.32 -34.39 -79.41
C ASP A 16 70.43 -35.27 -78.81
N LEU A 17 70.28 -35.67 -77.54
CA LEU A 17 71.24 -36.55 -76.86
C LEU A 17 70.73 -38.00 -76.91
N THR A 18 71.57 -38.91 -77.41
CA THR A 18 71.33 -40.36 -77.35
C THR A 18 72.42 -41.03 -76.52
N LEU A 19 72.01 -41.80 -75.51
CA LEU A 19 72.93 -42.61 -74.70
C LEU A 19 72.46 -44.07 -74.72
N GLU A 20 73.36 -44.98 -75.06
CA GLU A 20 73.15 -46.42 -74.98
C GLU A 20 73.88 -46.93 -73.74
N PHE A 21 73.18 -47.70 -72.90
CA PHE A 21 73.65 -48.08 -71.58
C PHE A 21 74.09 -49.54 -71.52
N SER A 22 75.04 -49.83 -70.63
CA SER A 22 75.38 -51.19 -70.23
C SER A 22 74.27 -51.75 -69.35
N GLU A 23 74.06 -53.06 -69.41
CA GLU A 23 73.08 -53.77 -68.57
C GLU A 23 73.46 -53.77 -67.08
N ARG A 24 74.69 -53.39 -66.75
CA ARG A 24 75.26 -53.47 -65.40
C ARG A 24 75.39 -52.09 -64.74
N VAL A 25 76.63 -51.66 -64.47
CA VAL A 25 76.93 -50.37 -63.87
C VAL A 25 77.27 -49.37 -64.96
N ASN A 26 76.62 -48.20 -64.90
CA ASN A 26 76.83 -47.09 -65.80
C ASN A 26 77.31 -45.88 -64.99
N VAL A 27 78.52 -45.39 -65.29
CA VAL A 27 79.08 -44.19 -64.65
C VAL A 27 78.99 -43.03 -65.61
N ILE A 28 78.25 -41.99 -65.22
CA ILE A 28 78.13 -40.73 -65.93
C ILE A 28 79.04 -39.72 -65.22
N GLU A 29 80.20 -39.48 -65.82
CA GLU A 29 81.24 -38.58 -65.33
C GLU A 29 81.13 -37.21 -66.03
N GLY A 30 81.11 -36.12 -65.25
CA GLY A 30 81.13 -34.76 -65.81
C GLY A 30 81.30 -33.70 -64.74
N GLN A 31 81.80 -32.51 -65.12
CA GLN A 31 81.89 -31.37 -64.20
C GLN A 31 80.50 -30.93 -63.71
N ASN A 32 80.44 -30.08 -62.69
CA ASN A 32 79.16 -29.48 -62.30
C ASN A 32 78.56 -28.74 -63.50
N GLU A 33 77.22 -28.72 -63.58
CA GLU A 33 76.47 -28.11 -64.70
C GLU A 33 76.57 -28.85 -66.06
N SER A 34 77.33 -29.95 -66.17
CA SER A 34 77.42 -30.75 -67.40
C SER A 34 76.14 -31.52 -67.81
N GLY A 35 75.04 -31.38 -67.05
CA GLY A 35 73.77 -32.04 -67.34
C GLY A 35 73.53 -33.39 -66.64
N LYS A 36 74.42 -33.83 -65.74
CA LYS A 36 74.28 -35.09 -64.96
C LYS A 36 72.90 -35.26 -64.31
N SER A 37 72.53 -34.35 -63.40
CA SER A 37 71.24 -34.40 -62.71
C SER A 37 70.05 -34.16 -63.65
N THR A 38 70.27 -33.59 -64.84
CA THR A 38 69.24 -33.48 -65.89
C THR A 38 68.96 -34.82 -66.54
N ILE A 39 69.98 -35.65 -66.77
CA ILE A 39 69.82 -37.02 -67.27
C ILE A 39 69.15 -37.91 -66.21
N ALA A 40 69.55 -37.80 -64.95
CA ALA A 40 68.88 -38.51 -63.85
C ALA A 40 67.39 -38.15 -63.77
N ALA A 41 67.05 -36.86 -63.82
CA ALA A 41 65.68 -36.39 -63.85
C ALA A 41 64.91 -36.81 -65.13
N PHE A 42 65.60 -36.98 -66.26
CA PHE A 42 64.98 -37.49 -67.49
C PHE A 42 64.53 -38.94 -67.33
N ILE A 43 65.36 -39.81 -66.74
CA ILE A 43 64.98 -41.21 -66.45
C ILE A 43 63.70 -41.24 -65.58
N LYS A 44 63.66 -40.42 -64.54
CA LYS A 44 62.48 -40.26 -63.67
C LYS A 44 61.26 -39.78 -64.44
N TYR A 45 61.43 -38.73 -65.26
CA TYR A 45 60.37 -38.18 -66.11
C TYR A 45 59.80 -39.23 -67.05
N MET A 46 60.64 -40.06 -67.69
CA MET A 46 60.16 -41.13 -68.57
C MET A 46 59.27 -42.13 -67.82
N LEU A 47 59.64 -42.47 -66.57
CA LEU A 47 58.90 -43.44 -65.75
C LEU A 47 57.58 -42.88 -65.21
N TYR A 48 57.59 -41.69 -64.61
CA TYR A 48 56.46 -41.15 -63.83
C TYR A 48 55.91 -39.80 -64.29
N GLY A 49 56.60 -39.07 -65.18
CA GLY A 49 56.16 -37.76 -65.65
C GLY A 49 56.57 -36.60 -64.76
N PHE A 50 55.83 -35.48 -64.78
CA PHE A 50 55.99 -34.39 -63.81
C PHE A 50 55.01 -34.52 -62.63
N ASP A 51 55.39 -34.04 -61.44
CA ASP A 51 54.51 -34.07 -60.27
C ASP A 51 53.48 -32.94 -60.42
N ASP A 52 52.20 -33.29 -60.47
CA ASP A 52 51.11 -32.31 -60.57
C ASP A 52 50.94 -31.45 -59.31
N ARG A 53 51.53 -31.87 -58.18
CA ARG A 53 51.50 -31.14 -56.91
C ARG A 53 52.57 -30.06 -56.81
N ASP A 54 53.61 -30.09 -57.66
CA ASP A 54 54.74 -29.15 -57.64
C ASP A 54 54.48 -27.94 -58.56
N VAL A 55 53.77 -26.95 -58.03
CA VAL A 55 53.30 -25.75 -58.78
C VAL A 55 54.17 -24.51 -58.54
N GLY A 56 55.28 -24.64 -57.81
CA GLY A 56 56.16 -23.54 -57.44
C GLY A 56 56.94 -22.94 -58.62
N GLU A 57 57.48 -21.74 -58.43
CA GLU A 57 58.35 -21.07 -59.41
C GLU A 57 59.65 -21.85 -59.67
N ALA A 58 60.12 -22.60 -58.67
CA ALA A 58 61.26 -23.52 -58.75
C ALA A 58 60.87 -25.00 -59.00
N SER A 59 59.65 -25.25 -59.51
CA SER A 59 59.14 -26.62 -59.73
C SER A 59 59.99 -27.41 -60.72
N GLU A 60 60.02 -28.73 -60.54
CA GLU A 60 60.72 -29.67 -61.42
C GLU A 60 60.25 -29.50 -62.87
N ARG A 61 58.95 -29.30 -63.10
CA ARG A 61 58.37 -29.04 -64.43
C ARG A 61 58.99 -27.82 -65.11
N LYS A 62 59.04 -26.66 -64.43
CA LYS A 62 59.61 -25.43 -64.99
C LYS A 62 61.12 -25.52 -65.25
N LYS A 63 61.84 -26.26 -64.41
CA LYS A 63 63.30 -26.48 -64.57
C LYS A 63 63.64 -27.41 -65.73
N ARG A 64 62.75 -28.35 -66.07
CA ARG A 64 63.03 -29.44 -67.03
C ARG A 64 62.31 -29.32 -68.36
N ILE A 65 61.32 -28.45 -68.49
CA ILE A 65 60.87 -27.99 -69.80
C ILE A 65 61.95 -27.11 -70.40
N ASN A 66 62.36 -27.43 -71.63
CA ASN A 66 63.45 -26.70 -72.28
C ASN A 66 63.02 -25.27 -72.60
N TRP A 67 63.82 -24.29 -72.18
CA TRP A 67 63.48 -22.87 -72.30
C TRP A 67 63.48 -22.38 -73.75
N ASN A 68 64.19 -23.06 -74.66
CA ASN A 68 64.28 -22.70 -76.07
C ASN A 68 63.15 -23.32 -76.89
N THR A 69 62.81 -24.58 -76.63
CA THR A 69 61.81 -25.32 -77.42
C THR A 69 60.41 -25.28 -76.80
N GLY A 70 60.31 -24.95 -75.51
CA GLY A 70 59.07 -24.96 -74.74
C GLY A 70 58.52 -26.37 -74.47
N VAL A 71 59.25 -27.43 -74.81
CA VAL A 71 58.82 -28.81 -74.68
C VAL A 71 59.77 -29.63 -73.81
N ALA A 72 59.24 -30.68 -73.20
CA ALA A 72 60.03 -31.78 -72.63
C ALA A 72 59.63 -33.05 -73.38
N GLN A 73 60.54 -33.72 -74.07
CA GLN A 73 60.23 -34.92 -74.84
C GLN A 73 61.42 -35.87 -74.99
N GLY A 74 61.11 -37.15 -75.06
CA GLY A 74 62.08 -38.16 -75.43
C GLY A 74 61.51 -39.58 -75.38
N SER A 75 62.42 -40.54 -75.51
CA SER A 75 62.09 -41.96 -75.48
C SER A 75 63.14 -42.78 -74.74
N MET A 76 62.73 -43.92 -74.20
CA MET A 76 63.55 -44.81 -73.39
C MET A 76 63.23 -46.26 -73.75
N TYR A 77 64.24 -46.99 -74.19
CA TYR A 77 64.18 -48.41 -74.52
C TYR A 77 64.53 -49.20 -73.28
N VAL A 78 63.66 -50.12 -72.90
CA VAL A 78 63.77 -50.85 -71.65
C VAL A 78 63.49 -52.34 -71.86
N ARG A 79 64.15 -53.17 -71.08
CA ARG A 79 63.90 -54.60 -70.98
C ARG A 79 63.39 -54.95 -69.59
N VAL A 80 62.22 -55.57 -69.53
CA VAL A 80 61.54 -55.97 -68.29
C VAL A 80 61.18 -57.44 -68.42
N GLY A 81 61.75 -58.29 -67.56
CA GLY A 81 61.79 -59.74 -67.79
C GLY A 81 62.42 -60.06 -69.15
N ASP A 82 61.72 -60.88 -69.93
CA ASP A 82 62.15 -61.31 -71.27
C ASP A 82 61.71 -60.36 -72.40
N LYS A 83 60.87 -59.35 -72.09
CA LYS A 83 60.27 -58.46 -73.09
C LYS A 83 60.98 -57.12 -73.19
N ARG A 84 60.91 -56.51 -74.38
CA ARG A 84 61.42 -55.15 -74.63
C ARG A 84 60.28 -54.17 -74.90
N TYR A 85 60.42 -52.97 -74.34
CA TYR A 85 59.44 -51.89 -74.48
C TYR A 85 60.11 -50.58 -74.87
N LEU A 86 59.38 -49.76 -75.62
CA LEU A 86 59.70 -48.36 -75.86
C LEU A 86 58.74 -47.49 -75.06
N ILE A 87 59.29 -46.73 -74.11
CA ILE A 87 58.56 -45.70 -73.40
C ILE A 87 58.80 -44.39 -74.15
N SER A 88 57.75 -43.73 -74.61
CA SER A 88 57.81 -42.40 -75.21
C SER A 88 57.00 -41.43 -74.37
N ARG A 89 57.55 -40.25 -74.07
CA ARG A 89 56.85 -39.23 -73.31
C ARG A 89 57.13 -37.84 -73.87
N SER A 90 56.09 -37.00 -73.91
CA SER A 90 56.19 -35.60 -74.31
C SER A 90 55.25 -34.71 -73.49
N THR A 91 55.76 -33.59 -73.02
CA THR A 91 55.03 -32.51 -72.37
C THR A 91 55.14 -31.27 -73.25
N THR A 92 54.02 -30.82 -73.80
CA THR A 92 53.95 -29.71 -74.76
C THR A 92 52.98 -28.63 -74.26
N PRO A 93 53.22 -27.34 -74.56
CA PRO A 93 52.33 -26.27 -74.16
C PRO A 93 50.99 -26.39 -74.92
N VAL A 94 49.89 -26.14 -74.21
CA VAL A 94 48.55 -26.08 -74.81
C VAL A 94 48.32 -24.68 -75.35
N SER A 95 48.19 -24.55 -76.67
CA SER A 95 47.89 -23.27 -77.31
C SER A 95 46.46 -22.80 -76.99
N GLY A 96 46.28 -21.51 -76.71
CA GLY A 96 44.96 -20.88 -76.55
C GLY A 96 44.44 -20.71 -75.12
N THR A 97 45.25 -21.00 -74.08
CA THR A 97 44.90 -20.75 -72.68
C THR A 97 45.56 -19.47 -72.15
N SER A 98 44.86 -18.71 -71.30
CA SER A 98 45.38 -17.48 -70.66
C SER A 98 46.43 -17.73 -69.58
N ARG A 99 46.61 -18.99 -69.16
CA ARG A 99 47.67 -19.47 -68.27
C ARG A 99 48.52 -20.50 -69.01
N GLU A 100 49.82 -20.54 -68.71
CA GLU A 100 50.73 -21.60 -69.18
C GLU A 100 50.20 -22.97 -68.72
N THR A 101 49.60 -23.70 -69.65
CA THR A 101 49.05 -25.04 -69.41
C THR A 101 49.81 -26.01 -70.30
N TYR A 102 50.18 -27.16 -69.76
CA TYR A 102 50.92 -28.18 -70.48
C TYR A 102 50.08 -29.45 -70.60
N LYS A 103 50.17 -30.10 -71.75
CA LYS A 103 49.61 -31.43 -71.99
C LYS A 103 50.75 -32.43 -71.95
N GLU A 104 50.60 -33.46 -71.13
CA GLU A 104 51.55 -34.58 -71.05
C GLU A 104 50.95 -35.81 -71.75
N GLU A 105 51.74 -36.40 -72.64
CA GLU A 105 51.41 -37.62 -73.36
C GLU A 105 52.50 -38.66 -73.09
N ALA A 106 52.09 -39.86 -72.70
CA ALA A 106 52.96 -41.00 -72.47
C ALA A 106 52.41 -42.23 -73.18
N ALA A 107 53.29 -43.04 -73.75
CA ALA A 107 52.95 -44.32 -74.34
C ALA A 107 54.05 -45.35 -74.02
N ILE A 108 53.62 -46.58 -73.77
CA ILE A 108 54.49 -47.74 -73.62
C ILE A 108 54.17 -48.66 -74.80
N ILE A 109 55.16 -48.98 -75.62
CA ILE A 109 54.99 -49.81 -76.81
C ILE A 109 55.73 -51.12 -76.59
N ASP A 110 55.05 -52.26 -76.69
CA ASP A 110 55.70 -53.57 -76.71
C ASP A 110 56.41 -53.73 -78.06
N LEU A 111 57.75 -53.86 -78.02
CA LEU A 111 58.58 -53.87 -79.23
C LEU A 111 58.48 -55.19 -80.03
N GLU A 112 57.96 -56.27 -79.43
CA GLU A 112 57.72 -57.52 -80.14
C GLU A 112 56.44 -57.45 -80.98
N THR A 113 55.39 -56.83 -80.43
CA THR A 113 54.08 -56.72 -81.10
C THR A 113 53.90 -55.42 -81.90
N GLY A 114 54.68 -54.38 -81.58
CA GLY A 114 54.54 -53.03 -82.13
C GLY A 114 53.29 -52.27 -81.67
N THR A 115 52.61 -52.74 -80.63
CA THR A 115 51.33 -52.16 -80.15
C THR A 115 51.46 -51.49 -78.78
N PRO A 116 50.62 -50.49 -78.46
CA PRO A 116 50.58 -49.89 -77.12
C PRO A 116 50.24 -50.93 -76.04
N ALA A 117 51.10 -51.02 -75.03
CA ALA A 117 50.92 -51.85 -73.85
C ALA A 117 50.44 -51.01 -72.65
N PHE A 118 49.67 -51.63 -71.75
CA PHE A 118 49.28 -51.07 -70.43
C PHE A 118 48.47 -49.76 -70.41
N GLY A 119 47.93 -49.31 -71.56
CA GLY A 119 47.02 -48.17 -71.62
C GLY A 119 47.69 -46.82 -71.31
N LYS A 120 47.03 -45.98 -70.49
CA LYS A 120 47.51 -44.64 -70.11
C LYS A 120 48.27 -44.61 -68.76
N LEU A 121 48.62 -45.76 -68.21
CA LEU A 121 49.32 -45.85 -66.93
C LEU A 121 50.78 -45.39 -67.09
N SER A 122 51.38 -44.87 -66.01
CA SER A 122 52.80 -44.52 -66.04
C SER A 122 53.65 -45.79 -66.05
N ALA A 123 54.80 -45.75 -66.72
CA ALA A 123 55.68 -46.91 -66.82
C ALA A 123 56.21 -47.36 -65.45
N GLY A 124 56.44 -46.42 -64.53
CA GLY A 124 56.84 -46.73 -63.17
C GLY A 124 55.76 -47.48 -62.39
N ASP A 125 54.50 -47.03 -62.43
CA ASP A 125 53.39 -47.71 -61.75
C ASP A 125 53.21 -49.14 -62.27
N VAL A 126 53.29 -49.31 -63.60
CA VAL A 126 53.09 -50.60 -64.27
C VAL A 126 54.22 -51.57 -63.98
N PHE A 127 55.48 -51.14 -64.12
CA PHE A 127 56.60 -52.06 -64.02
C PHE A 127 57.01 -52.31 -62.57
N PHE A 128 56.90 -51.33 -61.68
CA PHE A 128 57.41 -51.46 -60.31
C PHE A 128 56.31 -51.71 -59.28
N GLY A 129 55.06 -51.36 -59.57
CA GLY A 129 53.95 -51.48 -58.62
C GLY A 129 54.03 -50.46 -57.47
N VAL A 130 54.88 -49.45 -57.60
CA VAL A 130 55.05 -48.37 -56.63
C VAL A 130 54.79 -47.01 -57.29
N ASP A 131 54.30 -46.06 -56.50
CA ASP A 131 54.11 -44.69 -56.97
C ASP A 131 55.42 -43.92 -57.12
N ARG A 132 55.34 -42.73 -57.72
CA ARG A 132 56.50 -41.84 -57.92
C ARG A 132 57.20 -41.48 -56.61
N GLU A 133 56.45 -41.23 -55.54
CA GLU A 133 57.00 -40.70 -54.30
C GLU A 133 57.85 -41.77 -53.60
N LEU A 134 57.34 -43.01 -53.53
CA LEU A 134 58.10 -44.15 -53.06
C LEU A 134 59.30 -44.44 -53.97
N PHE A 135 59.16 -44.24 -55.28
CA PHE A 135 60.26 -44.38 -56.23
C PHE A 135 61.41 -43.40 -56.00
N ASP A 136 61.09 -42.13 -55.85
CA ASP A 136 62.05 -41.07 -55.54
C ASP A 136 62.76 -41.33 -54.20
N ASN A 137 62.01 -41.77 -53.19
CA ASN A 137 62.52 -41.97 -51.84
C ASN A 137 63.32 -43.27 -51.64
N THR A 138 63.41 -44.14 -52.65
CA THR A 138 64.13 -45.42 -52.54
C THR A 138 65.16 -45.60 -53.67
N ALA A 139 64.75 -45.54 -54.94
CA ALA A 139 65.60 -45.83 -56.11
C ALA A 139 66.53 -44.66 -56.53
N PHE A 140 66.23 -43.42 -56.13
CA PHE A 140 67.09 -42.25 -56.36
C PHE A 140 67.84 -41.84 -55.10
N ILE A 141 69.09 -42.27 -54.99
CA ILE A 141 69.93 -42.05 -53.83
C ILE A 141 70.85 -40.85 -54.06
N GLY A 142 70.48 -39.70 -53.52
CA GLY A 142 71.29 -38.46 -53.55
C GLY A 142 72.32 -38.37 -52.42
N GLN A 143 73.00 -37.22 -52.33
CA GLN A 143 73.84 -36.88 -51.19
C GLN A 143 72.97 -36.66 -49.94
N VAL A 144 73.30 -37.35 -48.85
CA VAL A 144 72.54 -37.34 -47.57
C VAL A 144 72.40 -35.93 -46.94
N GLY A 145 73.16 -34.93 -47.42
CA GLY A 145 73.12 -33.55 -46.93
C GLY A 145 72.18 -32.59 -47.67
N ASP A 146 71.65 -32.94 -48.84
CA ASP A 146 70.92 -31.99 -49.72
C ASP A 146 69.41 -31.90 -49.41
N THR A 147 68.93 -32.73 -48.49
CA THR A 147 67.51 -32.90 -48.17
C THR A 147 67.02 -32.04 -46.98
N GLY A 148 67.85 -31.14 -46.44
CA GLY A 148 67.51 -30.39 -45.22
C GLY A 148 67.47 -31.26 -43.95
N ILE A 149 68.07 -32.46 -44.01
CA ILE A 149 68.03 -33.56 -43.02
C ILE A 149 69.13 -33.41 -41.95
N ASN A 150 69.47 -32.21 -41.51
CA ASN A 150 70.38 -32.11 -40.35
C ASN A 150 69.71 -32.50 -39.01
N GLU A 151 68.38 -32.67 -38.97
CA GLU A 151 67.62 -33.02 -37.76
C GLU A 151 66.95 -34.40 -37.78
N ILE A 152 66.82 -35.07 -38.95
CA ILE A 152 66.11 -36.36 -39.06
C ILE A 152 67.12 -37.51 -39.05
N THR A 153 66.93 -38.48 -38.15
CA THR A 153 67.81 -39.66 -38.07
C THR A 153 67.53 -40.65 -39.21
N VAL A 154 68.51 -41.49 -39.58
CA VAL A 154 68.33 -42.54 -40.64
C VAL A 154 67.12 -43.42 -40.35
N ARG A 155 66.86 -43.69 -39.06
CA ARG A 155 65.67 -44.39 -38.57
C ARG A 155 64.37 -43.71 -39.01
N GLU A 156 64.21 -42.42 -38.72
CA GLU A 156 62.98 -41.68 -38.98
C GLU A 156 62.69 -41.58 -40.48
N CYS A 157 63.72 -41.44 -41.31
CA CYS A 157 63.55 -41.47 -42.78
C CYS A 157 62.96 -42.80 -43.26
N ILE A 158 63.52 -43.92 -42.78
CA ILE A 158 63.07 -45.27 -43.17
C ILE A 158 61.66 -45.55 -42.63
N GLU A 159 61.39 -45.15 -41.40
CA GLU A 159 60.09 -45.28 -40.78
C GLU A 159 59.02 -44.49 -41.56
N ASN A 160 59.31 -43.26 -41.96
CA ASN A 160 58.39 -42.48 -42.77
C ASN A 160 58.17 -43.11 -44.15
N ILE A 161 59.22 -43.61 -44.83
CA ILE A 161 59.07 -44.30 -46.12
C ILE A 161 58.15 -45.52 -45.99
N LEU A 162 58.37 -46.36 -44.97
CA LEU A 162 57.59 -47.57 -44.75
C LEU A 162 56.11 -47.28 -44.47
N PHE A 163 55.83 -46.25 -43.68
CA PHE A 163 54.44 -45.96 -43.28
C PHE A 163 53.68 -45.06 -44.25
N SER A 164 54.37 -44.22 -45.00
CA SER A 164 53.72 -43.14 -45.76
C SER A 164 54.17 -43.06 -47.22
N GLY A 165 55.13 -43.89 -47.65
CA GLY A 165 55.80 -43.76 -48.95
C GLY A 165 56.67 -42.50 -49.07
N SER A 166 56.70 -41.66 -48.02
CA SER A 166 57.31 -40.34 -48.00
C SER A 166 58.38 -40.27 -46.93
N GLU A 167 59.53 -39.66 -47.19
CA GLU A 167 60.49 -39.34 -46.12
C GLU A 167 59.98 -38.26 -45.15
N ARG A 168 58.87 -37.57 -45.50
CA ARG A 168 58.40 -36.34 -44.83
C ARG A 168 57.16 -36.52 -43.95
N LEU A 169 56.32 -37.53 -44.19
CA LEU A 169 55.06 -37.73 -43.48
C LEU A 169 55.28 -38.62 -42.24
N ASN A 170 54.98 -38.09 -41.05
CA ASN A 170 55.25 -38.74 -39.77
C ASN A 170 53.94 -39.26 -39.11
N CYS A 171 53.82 -40.58 -38.97
CA CYS A 171 52.66 -41.23 -38.38
C CYS A 171 52.50 -40.98 -36.87
N GLU A 172 53.59 -40.82 -36.13
CA GLU A 172 53.55 -40.46 -34.71
C GLU A 172 52.91 -39.08 -34.50
N ARG A 173 53.15 -38.12 -35.41
CA ARG A 173 52.49 -36.81 -35.39
C ARG A 173 50.98 -36.94 -35.64
N ALA A 174 50.54 -37.84 -36.52
CA ALA A 174 49.12 -38.09 -36.76
C ALA A 174 48.45 -38.71 -35.51
N ILE A 175 49.10 -39.70 -34.89
CA ILE A 175 48.66 -40.32 -33.63
C ILE A 175 48.58 -39.28 -32.51
N ALA A 176 49.62 -38.45 -32.34
CA ALA A 176 49.64 -37.38 -31.34
C ALA A 176 48.50 -36.36 -31.56
N LYS A 177 48.20 -36.01 -32.81
CA LYS A 177 47.11 -35.10 -33.16
C LYS A 177 45.74 -35.70 -32.82
N ILE A 178 45.52 -36.99 -33.09
CA ILE A 178 44.27 -37.68 -32.74
C ILE A 178 44.12 -37.78 -31.22
N ASN A 179 45.19 -38.18 -30.51
CA ASN A 179 45.21 -38.20 -29.05
C ASN A 179 44.89 -36.84 -28.44
N GLY A 180 45.50 -35.76 -28.93
CA GLY A 180 45.22 -34.41 -28.46
C GLY A 180 43.77 -33.97 -28.69
N LYS A 181 43.14 -34.42 -29.79
CA LYS A 181 41.70 -34.18 -30.03
C LYS A 181 40.82 -35.02 -29.11
N MET A 182 41.22 -36.25 -28.81
CA MET A 182 40.51 -37.16 -27.92
C MET A 182 40.54 -36.63 -26.48
N THR A 183 41.72 -36.25 -25.96
CA THR A 183 41.87 -35.70 -24.61
C THR A 183 41.11 -34.39 -24.42
N ALA A 184 41.08 -33.51 -25.43
CA ALA A 184 40.28 -32.28 -25.36
C ALA A 184 38.77 -32.54 -25.20
N LEU A 185 38.27 -33.67 -25.70
CA LEU A 185 36.86 -34.08 -25.51
C LEU A 185 36.64 -34.76 -24.16
N LEU A 186 37.56 -35.65 -23.76
CA LEU A 186 37.52 -36.38 -22.49
C LEU A 186 38.95 -36.69 -22.02
N HIS A 187 39.33 -36.19 -20.85
CA HIS A 187 40.61 -36.52 -20.22
C HIS A 187 40.66 -38.00 -19.82
N GLU A 188 41.85 -38.59 -19.80
CA GLU A 188 42.07 -40.02 -19.48
C GLU A 188 41.57 -40.43 -18.09
N GLY A 189 41.56 -39.50 -17.13
CA GLY A 189 41.00 -39.72 -15.78
C GLY A 189 39.49 -39.53 -15.65
N GLY A 190 38.78 -39.23 -16.76
CA GLY A 190 37.33 -39.02 -16.78
C GLY A 190 36.83 -37.75 -16.06
N SER A 191 37.73 -36.92 -15.53
CA SER A 191 37.40 -35.80 -14.66
C SER A 191 37.32 -34.44 -15.35
N GLY A 192 37.64 -34.37 -16.65
CA GLY A 192 37.60 -33.12 -17.42
C GLY A 192 37.52 -33.35 -18.93
N GLY A 193 37.42 -32.23 -19.66
CA GLY A 193 37.17 -32.21 -21.09
C GLY A 193 35.75 -31.71 -21.41
N ALA A 194 35.52 -31.36 -22.67
CA ALA A 194 34.28 -30.71 -23.10
C ALA A 194 33.02 -31.55 -22.80
N ILE A 195 33.11 -32.89 -22.82
CA ILE A 195 31.98 -33.76 -22.49
C ILE A 195 31.60 -33.64 -21.02
N VAL A 196 32.58 -33.60 -20.11
CA VAL A 196 32.35 -33.49 -18.66
C VAL A 196 31.77 -32.11 -18.31
N ASP A 197 32.24 -31.05 -18.97
CA ASP A 197 31.70 -29.70 -18.80
C ASP A 197 30.23 -29.60 -19.24
N LEU A 198 29.85 -30.31 -20.31
CA LEU A 198 28.46 -30.38 -20.75
C LEU A 198 27.58 -31.18 -19.77
N ILE A 199 28.09 -32.28 -19.19
CA ILE A 199 27.36 -33.05 -18.16
C ILE A 199 27.06 -32.16 -16.95
N LYS A 200 28.07 -31.47 -16.39
CA LYS A 200 27.87 -30.53 -15.27
C LYS A 200 26.88 -29.42 -15.60
N ARG A 201 26.87 -28.96 -16.86
CA ARG A 201 25.94 -27.93 -17.32
C ARG A 201 24.52 -28.46 -17.47
N GLU A 202 24.35 -29.70 -17.92
CA GLU A 202 23.08 -30.42 -17.97
C GLU A 202 22.51 -30.57 -16.55
N GLU A 203 23.29 -31.11 -15.62
CA GLU A 203 22.93 -31.24 -14.20
C GLU A 203 22.52 -29.90 -13.57
N SER A 204 23.30 -28.83 -13.78
CA SER A 204 22.95 -27.49 -13.27
C SER A 204 21.65 -26.93 -13.90
N LEU A 205 21.34 -27.28 -15.14
CA LEU A 205 20.09 -26.87 -15.79
C LEU A 205 18.91 -27.68 -15.26
N GLU A 206 19.09 -28.97 -14.99
CA GLU A 206 18.09 -29.84 -14.38
C GLU A 206 17.73 -29.38 -12.96
N GLU A 207 18.71 -29.00 -12.14
CA GLU A 207 18.46 -28.41 -10.82
C GLU A 207 17.63 -27.12 -10.90
N LYS A 208 17.93 -26.26 -11.88
CA LYS A 208 17.18 -25.01 -12.10
C LYS A 208 15.79 -25.27 -12.64
N LEU A 209 15.63 -26.27 -13.50
CA LEU A 209 14.33 -26.70 -13.99
C LEU A 209 13.46 -27.17 -12.82
N ALA A 210 13.98 -28.03 -11.95
CA ALA A 210 13.25 -28.54 -10.79
C ALA A 210 12.80 -27.39 -9.86
N ALA A 211 13.68 -26.41 -9.59
CA ALA A 211 13.30 -25.23 -8.82
C ALA A 211 12.22 -24.38 -9.52
N CYS A 212 12.33 -24.22 -10.84
CA CYS A 212 11.35 -23.48 -11.65
C CYS A 212 9.98 -24.18 -11.70
N GLU A 213 9.95 -25.51 -11.78
CA GLU A 213 8.73 -26.31 -11.75
C GLU A 213 8.05 -26.22 -10.38
N GLU A 214 8.83 -26.25 -9.30
CA GLU A 214 8.32 -26.09 -7.95
C GLU A 214 7.70 -24.69 -7.73
N ASP A 215 8.39 -23.62 -8.17
CA ASP A 215 7.84 -22.26 -8.12
C ASP A 215 6.52 -22.15 -8.89
N ASN A 216 6.44 -22.73 -10.11
CA ASN A 216 5.21 -22.76 -10.90
C ASN A 216 4.09 -23.56 -10.22
N ARG A 217 4.42 -24.68 -9.57
CA ARG A 217 3.47 -25.48 -8.79
C ARG A 217 2.87 -24.65 -7.64
N LEU A 218 3.72 -23.92 -6.91
CA LEU A 218 3.29 -23.03 -5.83
C LEU A 218 2.43 -21.88 -6.34
N VAL A 219 2.74 -21.30 -7.51
CA VAL A 219 1.87 -20.29 -8.14
C VAL A 219 0.47 -20.85 -8.38
N LEU A 220 0.35 -22.03 -9.00
CA LEU A 220 -0.95 -22.67 -9.25
C LEU A 220 -1.72 -22.95 -7.95
N GLU A 221 -1.02 -23.42 -6.92
CA GLU A 221 -1.60 -23.69 -5.60
C GLU A 221 -2.18 -22.42 -4.97
N ARG A 222 -1.40 -21.33 -4.97
CA ARG A 222 -1.85 -20.02 -4.45
C ARG A 222 -2.94 -19.37 -5.29
N GLU A 223 -2.93 -19.53 -6.62
CA GLU A 223 -4.03 -19.07 -7.47
C GLU A 223 -5.35 -19.79 -7.15
N SER A 224 -5.29 -21.10 -6.91
CA SER A 224 -6.45 -21.89 -6.46
C SER A 224 -6.93 -21.45 -5.07
N GLU A 225 -6.01 -21.17 -4.13
CA GLU A 225 -6.36 -20.65 -2.80
C GLU A 225 -7.04 -19.27 -2.89
N LEU A 226 -6.47 -18.36 -3.68
CA LEU A 226 -7.04 -17.03 -3.94
C LEU A 226 -8.45 -17.13 -4.54
N HIS A 227 -8.68 -18.09 -5.44
CA HIS A 227 -10.01 -18.33 -6.00
C HIS A 227 -11.02 -18.73 -4.91
N LYS A 228 -10.66 -19.64 -4.00
CA LYS A 228 -11.51 -20.06 -2.88
C LYS A 228 -11.82 -18.92 -1.91
N ILE A 229 -10.81 -18.10 -1.57
CA ILE A 229 -10.97 -16.91 -0.72
C ILE A 229 -11.99 -15.95 -1.35
N ARG A 230 -11.85 -15.65 -2.64
CA ARG A 230 -12.77 -14.78 -3.38
C ARG A 230 -14.20 -15.34 -3.44
N GLU A 231 -14.36 -16.65 -3.56
CA GLU A 231 -15.66 -17.31 -3.50
C GLU A 231 -16.32 -17.14 -2.12
N ARG A 232 -15.58 -17.41 -1.03
CA ARG A 232 -16.08 -17.20 0.35
C ARG A 232 -16.47 -15.74 0.60
N ARG A 233 -15.65 -14.80 0.12
CA ARG A 233 -15.92 -13.36 0.18
C ARG A 233 -17.22 -13.00 -0.53
N SER A 234 -17.43 -13.49 -1.75
CA SER A 234 -18.66 -13.27 -2.51
C SER A 234 -19.91 -13.80 -1.77
N VAL A 235 -19.81 -14.99 -1.16
CA VAL A 235 -20.90 -15.54 -0.34
C VAL A 235 -21.19 -14.67 0.89
N ALA A 236 -20.16 -14.12 1.52
CA ALA A 236 -20.31 -13.21 2.65
C ALA A 236 -20.97 -11.87 2.23
N GLU A 237 -20.58 -11.30 1.10
CA GLU A 237 -21.18 -10.08 0.51
C GLU A 237 -22.68 -10.28 0.22
N ASP A 238 -23.06 -11.40 -0.40
CA ASP A 238 -24.47 -11.75 -0.64
C ASP A 238 -25.27 -11.85 0.66
N LYS A 239 -24.67 -12.41 1.71
CA LYS A 239 -25.30 -12.51 3.03
C LYS A 239 -25.43 -11.13 3.69
N GLN A 240 -24.42 -10.26 3.54
CA GLN A 240 -24.46 -8.89 4.03
C GLN A 240 -25.57 -8.08 3.35
N ALA A 241 -25.70 -8.19 2.03
CA ALA A 241 -26.75 -7.53 1.27
C ALA A 241 -28.15 -7.93 1.75
N LYS A 242 -28.38 -9.23 1.99
CA LYS A 242 -29.64 -9.74 2.54
C LYS A 242 -29.93 -9.20 3.95
N LEU A 243 -28.92 -9.12 4.82
CA LEU A 243 -29.07 -8.55 6.15
C LEU A 243 -29.34 -7.03 6.12
N HIS A 244 -28.72 -6.29 5.20
CA HIS A 244 -29.01 -4.87 5.01
C HIS A 244 -30.44 -4.63 4.49
N GLU A 245 -30.92 -5.44 3.55
CA GLU A 245 -32.31 -5.39 3.10
C GLU A 245 -33.27 -5.68 4.25
N LEU A 246 -32.96 -6.68 5.08
CA LEU A 246 -33.73 -7.02 6.27
C LEU A 246 -33.76 -5.87 7.28
N ASN A 247 -32.62 -5.23 7.54
CA ASN A 247 -32.49 -4.08 8.43
C ASN A 247 -33.30 -2.86 7.95
N SER A 248 -33.28 -2.59 6.64
CA SER A 248 -34.07 -1.52 6.03
C SER A 248 -35.57 -1.81 6.17
N CYS A 249 -36.00 -3.05 5.89
CA CYS A 249 -37.38 -3.46 6.09
C CYS A 249 -37.82 -3.32 7.56
N TYR A 250 -37.00 -3.78 8.51
CA TYR A 250 -37.28 -3.66 9.95
C TYR A 250 -37.42 -2.19 10.37
N SER A 251 -36.49 -1.33 9.96
CA SER A 251 -36.51 0.10 10.24
C SER A 251 -37.79 0.77 9.73
N ASN A 252 -38.25 0.39 8.53
CA ASN A 252 -39.51 0.87 7.96
C ASN A 252 -40.74 0.37 8.76
N VAL A 253 -40.72 -0.88 9.26
CA VAL A 253 -41.78 -1.40 10.15
C VAL A 253 -41.84 -0.61 11.46
N MET A 254 -40.70 -0.24 12.05
CA MET A 254 -40.66 0.58 13.26
C MET A 254 -41.21 1.98 13.01
N LEU A 255 -40.82 2.63 11.89
CA LEU A 255 -41.36 3.94 11.50
C LEU A 255 -42.88 3.91 11.34
N ILE A 256 -43.37 2.87 10.69
CA ILE A 256 -44.79 2.58 10.57
C ILE A 256 -45.48 2.49 11.94
N GLN A 257 -44.89 1.77 12.90
CA GLN A 257 -45.47 1.64 14.24
C GLN A 257 -45.49 2.98 14.96
N THR A 258 -44.45 3.81 14.78
CA THR A 258 -44.44 5.17 15.33
C THR A 258 -45.48 6.08 14.67
N PHE A 259 -45.76 5.93 13.37
CA PHE A 259 -46.89 6.62 12.72
C PHE A 259 -48.23 6.12 13.25
N ASP A 260 -48.42 4.80 13.39
CA ASP A 260 -49.65 4.23 13.96
C ASP A 260 -49.88 4.73 15.41
N GLN A 261 -48.81 4.85 16.22
CA GLN A 261 -48.87 5.45 17.56
C GLN A 261 -49.18 6.95 17.53
N LEU A 262 -48.58 7.71 16.61
CA LEU A 262 -48.84 9.14 16.44
C LEU A 262 -50.32 9.38 16.13
N HIS A 263 -50.89 8.65 15.16
CA HIS A 263 -52.31 8.75 14.80
C HIS A 263 -53.22 8.46 15.99
N GLY A 264 -52.92 7.41 16.78
CA GLY A 264 -53.69 7.10 17.98
C GLY A 264 -53.60 8.16 19.08
N LEU A 265 -52.45 8.83 19.23
CA LEU A 265 -52.29 9.94 20.18
C LEU A 265 -52.94 11.25 19.67
N GLU A 266 -52.94 11.48 18.36
CA GLU A 266 -53.64 12.61 17.73
C GLU A 266 -55.16 12.48 17.93
N GLU A 267 -55.73 11.28 17.77
CA GLU A 267 -57.15 11.00 18.05
C GLU A 267 -57.49 11.25 19.53
N GLN A 268 -56.65 10.77 20.46
CA GLN A 268 -56.83 11.04 21.90
C GLN A 268 -56.73 12.53 22.23
N LEU A 269 -55.82 13.24 21.58
CA LEU A 269 -55.67 14.69 21.76
C LEU A 269 -56.90 15.45 21.24
N GLU A 270 -57.47 15.02 20.11
CA GLU A 270 -58.70 15.59 19.57
C GLU A 270 -59.85 15.39 20.57
N GLU A 271 -60.08 14.17 21.05
CA GLU A 271 -61.10 13.84 22.06
C GLU A 271 -60.93 14.71 23.34
N LYS A 272 -59.70 14.83 23.86
CA LYS A 272 -59.42 15.64 25.06
C LYS A 272 -59.59 17.13 24.81
N THR A 273 -59.27 17.60 23.61
CA THR A 273 -59.45 19.00 23.21
C THR A 273 -60.94 19.34 23.11
N GLU A 274 -61.74 18.46 22.51
CA GLU A 274 -63.20 18.58 22.47
C GLU A 274 -63.78 18.57 23.88
N ALA A 275 -63.37 17.63 24.74
CA ALA A 275 -63.83 17.55 26.13
C ALA A 275 -63.50 18.81 26.93
N TYR A 276 -62.28 19.37 26.78
CA TYR A 276 -61.90 20.64 27.39
C TYR A 276 -62.77 21.79 26.89
N ASN A 277 -62.95 21.91 25.57
CA ASN A 277 -63.74 22.98 24.96
C ASN A 277 -65.23 22.89 25.36
N ALA A 278 -65.80 21.69 25.38
CA ALA A 278 -67.17 21.44 25.82
C ALA A 278 -67.34 21.78 27.31
N PHE A 279 -66.41 21.36 28.18
CA PHE A 279 -66.42 21.70 29.59
C PHE A 279 -66.37 23.22 29.84
N ILE A 280 -65.56 23.95 29.06
CA ILE A 280 -65.51 25.41 29.12
C ILE A 280 -66.84 26.03 28.64
N ALA A 281 -67.41 25.53 27.55
CA ALA A 281 -68.67 26.03 26.99
C ALA A 281 -69.85 25.83 27.96
N ASP A 282 -70.00 24.63 28.53
CA ASP A 282 -71.08 24.26 29.45
C ASP A 282 -71.04 25.04 30.78
N ASN A 283 -69.86 25.55 31.15
CA ASN A 283 -69.65 26.33 32.37
C ASN A 283 -69.39 27.82 32.09
N SER A 284 -69.67 28.28 30.86
CA SER A 284 -69.61 29.68 30.49
C SER A 284 -70.99 30.33 30.56
N LYS A 285 -71.03 31.61 30.96
CA LYS A 285 -72.25 32.42 30.97
C LYS A 285 -72.00 33.70 30.19
N ASP A 286 -72.74 33.91 29.11
CA ASP A 286 -72.58 35.08 28.21
C ASP A 286 -71.12 35.31 27.75
N GLY A 287 -70.35 34.23 27.58
CA GLY A 287 -68.92 34.28 27.22
C GLY A 287 -67.96 34.54 28.39
N PHE A 288 -68.47 34.71 29.62
CA PHE A 288 -67.67 34.81 30.83
C PHE A 288 -67.38 33.43 31.43
N VAL A 289 -66.12 33.19 31.78
CA VAL A 289 -65.63 31.97 32.42
C VAL A 289 -64.86 32.37 33.69
N PRO A 290 -65.20 31.85 34.87
CA PRO A 290 -64.46 32.13 36.09
C PRO A 290 -62.99 31.77 35.98
N ASP A 291 -62.15 32.62 36.53
CA ASP A 291 -60.75 32.39 36.77
C ASP A 291 -60.42 32.62 38.25
N GLU A 292 -59.16 32.44 38.61
CA GLU A 292 -58.70 32.65 39.99
C GLU A 292 -58.85 34.12 40.44
N GLU A 293 -58.74 35.06 39.50
CA GLU A 293 -58.88 36.50 39.77
C GLU A 293 -60.33 36.86 40.11
N TYR A 294 -61.30 36.32 39.39
CA TYR A 294 -62.73 36.48 39.68
C TYR A 294 -63.12 35.89 41.04
N LEU A 295 -62.60 34.71 41.40
CA LEU A 295 -62.85 34.11 42.72
C LEU A 295 -62.30 34.99 43.85
N ALA A 296 -61.12 35.60 43.65
CA ALA A 296 -60.52 36.51 44.60
C ALA A 296 -61.32 37.82 44.74
N GLU A 297 -61.79 38.39 43.62
CA GLU A 297 -62.66 39.59 43.63
C GLU A 297 -63.98 39.34 44.37
N LEU A 298 -64.61 38.19 44.13
CA LEU A 298 -65.87 37.80 44.79
C LEU A 298 -65.67 37.68 46.32
N SER A 299 -64.59 37.03 46.73
CA SER A 299 -64.24 36.84 48.14
C SER A 299 -63.97 38.18 48.85
N LEU A 300 -63.31 39.12 48.16
CA LEU A 300 -63.02 40.46 48.69
C LEU A 300 -64.31 41.28 48.87
N ALA A 301 -65.17 41.32 47.85
CA ALA A 301 -66.44 42.04 47.91
C ALA A 301 -67.36 41.51 49.02
N ARG A 302 -67.34 40.19 49.27
CA ARG A 302 -68.06 39.57 50.40
C ARG A 302 -67.55 40.09 51.75
N LYS A 303 -66.23 40.20 51.90
CA LYS A 303 -65.60 40.73 53.12
C LYS A 303 -65.99 42.19 53.36
N GLU A 304 -65.95 43.03 52.32
CA GLU A 304 -66.37 44.43 52.37
C GLU A 304 -67.83 44.57 52.88
N VAL A 305 -68.77 43.78 52.35
CA VAL A 305 -70.19 43.81 52.78
C VAL A 305 -70.36 43.45 54.26
N ASN A 306 -69.64 42.43 54.74
CA ASN A 306 -69.71 42.00 56.13
C ASN A 306 -69.16 43.07 57.10
N GLU A 307 -68.10 43.79 56.71
CA GLU A 307 -67.53 44.88 57.50
C GLU A 307 -68.47 46.09 57.56
N SER A 308 -69.03 46.52 56.43
CA SER A 308 -69.98 47.64 56.40
C SER A 308 -71.28 47.36 57.18
N TYR A 309 -71.74 46.10 57.23
CA TYR A 309 -72.92 45.72 58.02
C TYR A 309 -72.70 45.89 59.54
N ARG A 310 -71.51 45.55 60.04
CA ARG A 310 -71.15 45.74 61.46
C ARG A 310 -71.10 47.21 61.84
N ASN A 311 -70.48 48.04 61.00
CA ASN A 311 -70.35 49.49 61.23
C ASN A 311 -71.72 50.19 61.31
N LEU A 312 -72.70 49.74 60.53
CA LEU A 312 -74.08 50.25 60.60
C LEU A 312 -74.73 49.95 61.96
N GLY A 313 -74.56 48.74 62.49
CA GLY A 313 -75.07 48.35 63.81
C GLY A 313 -74.50 49.21 64.93
N ASP A 314 -73.18 49.42 64.94
CA ASP A 314 -72.50 50.24 65.96
C ASP A 314 -72.98 51.72 65.96
N ALA A 315 -73.29 52.27 64.78
CA ALA A 315 -73.80 53.62 64.65
C ALA A 315 -75.24 53.78 65.18
N GLU A 316 -76.11 52.80 64.92
CA GLU A 316 -77.52 52.80 65.37
C GLU A 316 -77.64 52.77 66.90
N ASP A 317 -76.81 51.96 67.56
CA ASP A 317 -76.77 51.85 69.02
C ASP A 317 -76.37 53.20 69.69
N SER A 318 -75.38 53.89 69.13
CA SER A 318 -74.91 55.19 69.62
C SER A 318 -76.00 56.28 69.61
N TYR A 319 -76.86 56.29 68.58
CA TYR A 319 -77.97 57.23 68.48
C TYR A 319 -79.07 56.96 69.51
N THR A 320 -79.36 55.69 69.81
CA THR A 320 -80.39 55.34 70.79
C THR A 320 -80.05 55.72 72.22
N ASP A 321 -78.78 55.65 72.61
CA ASP A 321 -78.33 56.01 73.96
C ASP A 321 -78.46 57.52 74.24
N LYS A 322 -78.12 58.36 73.26
CA LYS A 322 -78.21 59.82 73.39
C LYS A 322 -79.65 60.35 73.45
N LYS A 323 -80.61 59.63 72.88
CA LYS A 323 -82.04 59.98 72.88
C LYS A 323 -82.72 59.87 74.26
N ARG A 324 -82.17 59.08 75.20
CA ARG A 324 -82.79 58.83 76.52
C ARG A 324 -82.44 59.85 77.62
N ALA A 325 -81.57 60.84 77.35
CA ALA A 325 -80.94 61.67 78.38
C ALA A 325 -81.70 62.94 78.85
N ILE A 326 -82.91 63.25 78.34
CA ILE A 326 -83.66 64.48 78.73
C ILE A 326 -84.62 64.17 79.89
N GLY A 327 -84.30 64.63 81.12
CA GLY A 327 -85.16 64.50 82.30
C GLY A 327 -85.12 65.74 83.19
N ILE A 328 -86.05 66.67 83.00
CA ILE A 328 -86.29 67.83 83.87
C ILE A 328 -87.73 67.71 84.41
N THR A 329 -87.96 68.00 85.70
CA THR A 329 -89.24 67.85 86.38
C THR A 329 -90.20 69.03 86.09
N HIS A 330 -91.50 68.73 85.94
CA HIS A 330 -92.54 69.69 85.56
C HIS A 330 -92.67 70.90 86.52
N GLU A 331 -92.28 70.72 87.79
CA GLU A 331 -92.26 71.79 88.78
C GLU A 331 -91.21 72.86 88.50
N ILE A 332 -90.05 72.48 87.96
CA ILE A 332 -88.98 73.43 87.60
C ILE A 332 -89.36 74.19 86.32
N GLU A 333 -90.05 73.53 85.39
CA GLU A 333 -90.61 74.19 84.19
C GLU A 333 -91.64 75.27 84.54
N ASN A 334 -92.60 74.96 85.41
CA ASN A 334 -93.58 75.94 85.90
C ASN A 334 -92.91 77.11 86.67
N ALA A 335 -91.81 76.84 87.36
CA ALA A 335 -91.07 77.88 88.08
C ALA A 335 -90.28 78.81 87.13
N ILE A 336 -89.74 78.27 86.02
CA ILE A 336 -89.12 79.07 84.95
C ILE A 336 -90.17 79.99 84.31
N GLU A 337 -91.39 79.50 84.04
CA GLU A 337 -92.45 80.33 83.44
C GLU A 337 -92.95 81.46 84.37
N LYS A 338 -93.09 81.18 85.68
CA LYS A 338 -93.47 82.21 86.67
C LYS A 338 -92.40 83.27 86.88
N SER A 339 -91.12 82.89 86.74
CA SER A 339 -89.97 83.80 86.74
C SER A 339 -90.04 84.77 85.55
N ASP A 340 -90.32 84.26 84.36
CA ASP A 340 -90.45 85.06 83.14
C ASP A 340 -91.61 86.09 83.24
N ALA A 341 -92.71 85.75 83.92
CA ALA A 341 -93.85 86.68 84.14
C ALA A 341 -93.51 87.91 85.00
N HIS A 342 -92.41 87.87 85.76
CA HIS A 342 -91.92 88.95 86.62
C HIS A 342 -90.72 89.70 86.02
N GLY A 343 -90.48 89.57 84.71
CA GLY A 343 -89.35 90.19 84.03
C GLY A 343 -88.05 89.37 84.09
N GLY A 344 -88.15 88.09 84.50
CA GLY A 344 -87.02 87.17 84.62
C GLY A 344 -86.33 87.20 85.99
N GLU A 345 -85.42 86.25 86.22
CA GLU A 345 -84.83 85.95 87.53
C GLU A 345 -84.13 87.18 88.15
N ALA A 346 -83.51 88.00 87.31
CA ALA A 346 -82.72 89.16 87.74
C ALA A 346 -83.59 90.34 88.23
N GLU A 347 -84.77 90.54 87.62
CA GLU A 347 -85.66 91.66 87.94
C GLU A 347 -86.54 91.35 89.15
N LEU A 348 -86.99 90.10 89.25
CA LEU A 348 -87.68 89.54 90.42
C LEU A 348 -86.83 89.66 91.71
N SER A 349 -85.53 89.39 91.62
CA SER A 349 -84.58 89.51 92.74
C SER A 349 -84.38 90.98 93.22
N ARG A 350 -84.38 91.96 92.30
CA ARG A 350 -84.30 93.39 92.65
C ARG A 350 -85.54 93.89 93.39
N HIS A 351 -86.73 93.49 92.95
CA HIS A 351 -87.96 93.92 93.59
C HIS A 351 -88.06 93.40 95.03
N ALA A 352 -87.76 92.12 95.25
CA ALA A 352 -87.77 91.52 96.58
C ALA A 352 -86.78 92.21 97.55
N SER A 353 -85.57 92.53 97.09
CA SER A 353 -84.54 93.19 97.93
C SER A 353 -84.91 94.63 98.34
N ALA A 354 -85.54 95.39 97.45
CA ALA A 354 -85.96 96.78 97.72
C ALA A 354 -87.04 96.89 98.81
N TYR A 355 -88.03 95.98 98.80
CA TYR A 355 -89.08 95.98 99.81
C TYR A 355 -88.57 95.60 101.20
N HIS A 356 -87.68 94.62 101.30
CA HIS A 356 -87.08 94.22 102.57
C HIS A 356 -86.29 95.37 103.22
N ARG A 357 -85.44 96.06 102.45
CA ARG A 357 -84.60 97.16 102.98
C ARG A 357 -85.43 98.32 103.52
N ARG A 358 -86.53 98.68 102.86
CA ARG A 358 -87.45 99.75 103.33
C ARG A 358 -88.08 99.42 104.69
N SER A 359 -88.47 98.16 104.90
CA SER A 359 -89.15 97.73 106.14
C SER A 359 -88.28 97.83 107.40
N VAL A 360 -86.96 97.64 107.27
CA VAL A 360 -86.01 97.69 108.41
C VAL A 360 -85.70 99.12 108.84
N LEU A 361 -85.47 100.03 107.88
CA LEU A 361 -85.17 101.45 108.15
C LEU A 361 -86.32 102.14 108.90
N SER A 362 -87.57 101.81 108.57
CA SER A 362 -88.76 102.34 109.24
C SER A 362 -88.92 101.86 110.69
N LEU A 363 -88.43 100.68 111.06
CA LEU A 363 -88.54 100.20 112.44
C LEU A 363 -87.66 101.01 113.41
N MET A 364 -86.46 101.42 112.98
CA MET A 364 -85.56 102.22 113.82
C MET A 364 -86.10 103.61 114.14
N ALA A 365 -86.72 104.28 113.16
CA ALA A 365 -87.27 105.62 113.37
C ALA A 365 -88.46 105.64 114.35
N LEU A 366 -89.28 104.58 114.37
CA LEU A 366 -90.40 104.42 115.31
C LEU A 366 -89.90 104.40 116.77
N ILE A 367 -88.85 103.62 117.06
CA ILE A 367 -88.25 103.52 118.41
C ILE A 367 -87.74 104.89 118.88
N LEU A 368 -87.10 105.65 117.98
CA LEU A 368 -86.56 106.98 118.29
C LEU A 368 -87.65 107.99 118.70
N SER A 369 -88.80 107.95 118.02
CA SER A 369 -89.95 108.81 118.33
C SER A 369 -90.59 108.49 119.68
N GLY A 370 -90.69 107.20 120.04
CA GLY A 370 -91.23 106.76 121.33
C GLY A 370 -90.36 107.21 122.51
N LEU A 371 -89.03 107.15 122.37
CA LEU A 371 -88.09 107.62 123.39
C LEU A 371 -88.20 109.13 123.63
N LEU A 372 -88.36 109.92 122.56
CA LEU A 372 -88.52 111.37 122.65
C LEU A 372 -89.81 111.75 123.39
N ALA A 373 -90.91 111.03 123.15
CA ALA A 373 -92.20 111.25 123.82
C ALA A 373 -92.12 110.97 125.34
N VAL A 374 -91.43 109.90 125.74
CA VAL A 374 -91.22 109.57 127.16
C VAL A 374 -90.35 110.64 127.83
N ALA A 375 -89.29 111.11 127.18
CA ALA A 375 -88.40 112.15 127.72
C ALA A 375 -89.13 113.47 127.99
N LEU A 376 -90.01 113.90 127.08
CA LEU A 376 -90.85 115.09 127.26
C LEU A 376 -91.82 114.95 128.44
N ALA A 377 -92.49 113.79 128.57
CA ALA A 377 -93.45 113.53 129.65
C ALA A 377 -92.80 113.53 131.04
N VAL A 378 -91.60 112.94 131.17
CA VAL A 378 -90.85 112.92 132.45
C VAL A 378 -90.42 114.34 132.86
N PHE A 379 -90.02 115.19 131.91
CA PHE A 379 -89.66 116.58 132.17
C PHE A 379 -90.86 117.44 132.60
N GLU A 380 -92.04 117.19 132.00
CA GLU A 380 -93.33 117.82 132.38
C GLU A 380 -93.70 117.55 133.84
N ILE A 381 -93.62 116.29 134.27
CA ILE A 381 -93.99 115.88 135.64
C ILE A 381 -93.08 116.54 136.68
N LEU A 382 -91.79 116.73 136.39
CA LEU A 382 -90.84 117.36 137.32
C LEU A 382 -91.04 118.87 137.49
N ALA A 383 -91.62 119.57 136.50
CA ALA A 383 -91.85 121.02 136.59
C ALA A 383 -93.21 121.43 137.23
N ILE A 384 -94.23 120.53 137.30
CA ILE A 384 -95.64 120.82 137.70
C ILE A 384 -95.94 120.78 139.23
N ARG A 385 -95.25 119.97 140.05
CA ARG A 385 -95.37 119.96 141.52
C ARG A 385 -94.58 121.14 142.04
N GLU A 386 -95.20 122.30 142.23
CA GLU A 386 -94.33 123.46 142.36
C GLU A 386 -94.95 124.79 142.10
N SER A 387 -94.43 125.38 141.06
CA SER A 387 -94.05 126.75 141.16
C SER A 387 -95.01 127.48 140.25
N GLN A 388 -96.16 127.80 140.85
CA GLN A 388 -97.25 128.74 140.52
C GLN A 388 -97.23 129.54 139.20
N GLY A 389 -96.85 128.93 138.08
CA GLY A 389 -96.74 129.60 136.78
C GLY A 389 -97.59 128.93 135.70
N GLY A 390 -98.81 129.42 135.48
CA GLY A 390 -99.78 128.87 134.53
C GLY A 390 -99.43 128.95 133.03
N LEU A 391 -98.32 129.57 132.60
CA LEU A 391 -97.98 129.76 131.17
C LEU A 391 -97.28 128.53 130.53
N PHE A 392 -96.58 127.69 131.30
CA PHE A 392 -95.75 126.59 130.77
C PHE A 392 -96.55 125.36 130.29
N ILE A 393 -97.73 125.08 130.85
CA ILE A 393 -98.52 123.87 130.55
C ILE A 393 -99.08 123.89 129.11
N ALA A 394 -99.47 125.07 128.60
CA ALA A 394 -100.08 125.19 127.26
C ALA A 394 -99.11 124.86 126.11
N ILE A 395 -97.78 125.04 126.28
CA ILE A 395 -96.77 124.73 125.27
C ILE A 395 -96.54 123.21 125.15
N TYR A 396 -96.41 122.49 126.27
CA TYR A 396 -96.07 121.07 126.27
C TYR A 396 -97.20 120.18 125.74
N ALA A 397 -98.46 120.51 126.04
CA ALA A 397 -99.63 119.79 125.51
C ALA A 397 -99.69 119.79 123.97
N VAL A 398 -99.33 120.93 123.33
CA VAL A 398 -99.24 121.03 121.86
C VAL A 398 -98.08 120.17 121.31
N GLY A 399 -96.94 120.11 122.03
CA GLY A 399 -95.80 119.25 121.70
C GLY A 399 -96.14 117.75 121.73
N ALA A 400 -96.86 117.27 122.75
CA ALA A 400 -97.23 115.86 122.88
C ALA A 400 -98.22 115.40 121.79
N LEU A 401 -99.22 116.22 121.43
CA LEU A 401 -100.18 115.94 120.35
C LEU A 401 -99.52 115.83 118.97
N SER A 402 -98.54 116.69 118.70
CA SER A 402 -97.76 116.67 117.45
C SER A 402 -96.95 115.37 117.29
N ALA A 403 -96.35 114.88 118.39
CA ALA A 403 -95.57 113.65 118.39
C ALA A 403 -96.43 112.39 118.16
N ILE A 404 -97.65 112.34 118.73
CA ILE A 404 -98.57 111.21 118.53
C ILE A 404 -99.09 111.16 117.08
N ALA A 405 -99.46 112.30 116.50
CA ALA A 405 -99.90 112.36 115.10
C ALA A 405 -98.81 111.90 114.12
N GLY A 406 -97.55 112.28 114.36
CA GLY A 406 -96.39 111.81 113.60
C GLY A 406 -96.19 110.29 113.69
N GLY A 407 -96.38 109.68 114.86
CA GLY A 407 -96.24 108.24 115.06
C GLY A 407 -97.27 107.39 114.30
N VAL A 408 -98.52 107.87 114.17
CA VAL A 408 -99.60 107.11 113.50
C VAL A 408 -99.42 107.06 111.98
N ILE A 409 -99.06 108.18 111.34
CA ILE A 409 -98.76 108.20 109.90
C ILE A 409 -97.59 107.24 109.59
N PHE A 410 -96.57 107.23 110.45
CA PHE A 410 -95.36 106.43 110.26
C PHE A 410 -95.60 104.92 110.43
N ALA A 411 -96.52 104.51 111.31
CA ALA A 411 -96.92 103.12 111.46
C ALA A 411 -97.65 102.55 110.22
N LEU A 412 -98.43 103.38 109.51
CA LEU A 412 -99.14 102.97 108.29
C LEU A 412 -98.20 102.67 107.11
N GLU A 413 -97.10 103.41 106.98
CA GLU A 413 -96.09 103.21 105.93
C GLU A 413 -95.35 101.85 106.09
N LEU A 414 -95.13 101.44 107.33
CA LEU A 414 -94.45 100.20 107.72
C LEU A 414 -95.26 98.95 107.30
N MET A 415 -96.58 99.02 107.45
CA MET A 415 -97.49 97.92 107.08
C MET A 415 -97.59 97.70 105.56
N LYS A 416 -97.43 98.75 104.74
CA LYS A 416 -97.50 98.63 103.27
C LYS A 416 -96.32 97.84 102.70
N SER A 417 -95.11 98.15 103.13
CA SER A 417 -93.88 97.55 102.59
C SER A 417 -93.72 96.07 102.97
N SER A 418 -94.13 95.70 104.19
CA SER A 418 -94.09 94.30 104.66
C SER A 418 -95.09 93.41 103.91
N ARG A 419 -96.29 93.92 103.58
CA ARG A 419 -97.28 93.16 102.80
C ARG A 419 -96.82 92.83 101.38
N ALA A 420 -96.12 93.75 100.72
CA ALA A 420 -95.63 93.55 99.36
C ALA A 420 -94.58 92.44 99.26
N LEU A 421 -93.65 92.36 100.22
CA LEU A 421 -92.65 91.30 100.28
C LEU A 421 -93.29 89.92 100.56
N SER A 422 -94.25 89.89 101.48
CA SER A 422 -94.93 88.66 101.87
C SER A 422 -95.82 88.09 100.74
N ALA A 423 -96.31 88.94 99.83
CA ALA A 423 -97.02 88.49 98.63
C ALA A 423 -96.11 87.71 97.67
N LEU A 424 -94.90 88.23 97.40
CA LEU A 424 -93.88 87.57 96.57
C LEU A 424 -93.39 86.26 97.19
N GLU A 425 -93.18 86.26 98.51
CA GLU A 425 -92.83 85.06 99.28
C GLU A 425 -93.89 83.97 99.10
N LYS A 426 -95.18 84.32 99.14
CA LYS A 426 -96.29 83.37 99.01
C LYS A 426 -96.44 82.83 97.58
N GLU A 427 -96.18 83.63 96.56
CA GLU A 427 -96.34 83.26 95.16
C GLU A 427 -95.32 82.21 94.68
N PHE A 428 -94.08 82.33 95.15
CA PHE A 428 -93.00 81.34 94.91
C PHE A 428 -92.90 80.28 96.01
N GLY A 429 -93.84 80.29 96.97
CA GLY A 429 -93.97 79.30 98.03
C GLY A 429 -92.73 79.24 98.92
N THR A 430 -92.23 80.40 99.34
CA THR A 430 -91.05 80.55 100.19
C THR A 430 -91.43 81.28 101.47
N GLU A 431 -90.88 80.87 102.60
CA GLU A 431 -91.34 81.38 103.90
C GLU A 431 -90.67 82.70 104.29
N ASN A 432 -89.46 82.95 103.75
CA ASN A 432 -88.66 84.13 104.06
C ASN A 432 -87.91 84.60 102.80
N TYR A 433 -87.57 85.90 102.75
CA TYR A 433 -86.79 86.52 101.68
C TYR A 433 -85.51 85.75 101.26
N ARG A 434 -84.81 85.13 102.21
CA ARG A 434 -83.61 84.33 101.90
C ARG A 434 -83.93 83.08 101.07
N ASP A 435 -85.05 82.43 101.34
CA ASP A 435 -85.50 81.26 100.58
C ASP A 435 -85.99 81.66 99.18
N LEU A 436 -86.64 82.82 99.05
CA LEU A 436 -87.08 83.36 97.77
C LEU A 436 -85.90 83.54 96.80
N ILE A 437 -84.81 84.15 97.28
CA ILE A 437 -83.59 84.34 96.48
C ILE A 437 -82.91 83.00 96.17
N GLY A 438 -82.94 82.04 97.10
CA GLY A 438 -82.38 80.70 96.89
C GLY A 438 -83.11 79.91 95.79
N LYS A 439 -84.44 80.00 95.71
CA LYS A 439 -85.20 79.35 94.62
C LYS A 439 -84.90 79.97 93.26
N ILE A 440 -84.71 81.29 93.18
CA ILE A 440 -84.42 82.00 91.93
C ILE A 440 -83.10 81.50 91.30
N SER A 441 -82.07 81.15 92.09
CA SER A 441 -80.81 80.63 91.54
C SER A 441 -80.91 79.19 91.00
N VAL A 442 -81.75 78.34 91.58
CA VAL A 442 -81.93 76.94 91.13
C VAL A 442 -82.59 76.88 89.75
N ILE A 443 -83.52 77.80 89.49
CA ILE A 443 -84.22 77.94 88.20
C ILE A 443 -83.23 78.25 87.07
N ALA A 444 -82.22 79.10 87.32
CA ALA A 444 -81.22 79.49 86.32
C ALA A 444 -80.30 78.32 85.89
N GLU A 445 -79.87 77.47 86.84
CA GLU A 445 -78.99 76.32 86.54
C GLU A 445 -79.68 75.23 85.71
N ALA A 446 -80.98 74.99 85.96
CA ALA A 446 -81.73 73.96 85.25
C ALA A 446 -81.90 74.25 83.74
N ARG A 447 -81.95 75.54 83.33
CA ARG A 447 -82.11 75.94 81.94
C ARG A 447 -80.88 75.59 81.09
N CYS A 448 -79.67 75.84 81.60
CA CYS A 448 -78.41 75.61 80.87
C CYS A 448 -78.19 74.12 80.51
N ARG A 449 -78.60 73.21 81.40
CA ARG A 449 -78.42 71.77 81.24
C ARG A 449 -79.30 71.15 80.14
N ARG A 450 -80.45 71.76 79.83
CA ARG A 450 -81.38 71.28 78.80
C ARG A 450 -80.82 71.45 77.38
N ASP A 451 -80.13 72.56 77.14
CA ASP A 451 -79.78 72.98 75.78
C ASP A 451 -78.53 72.26 75.25
N SER A 452 -77.63 71.78 76.11
CA SER A 452 -76.46 70.99 75.70
C SER A 452 -76.80 69.57 75.21
N ILE A 453 -77.74 68.90 75.86
CA ILE A 453 -78.12 67.50 75.54
C ILE A 453 -78.78 67.38 74.16
N LYS A 454 -79.51 68.41 73.71
CA LYS A 454 -80.12 68.42 72.37
C LYS A 454 -79.09 68.46 71.24
N CYS A 455 -77.98 69.16 71.42
CA CYS A 455 -76.94 69.30 70.40
C CYS A 455 -76.20 67.97 70.13
N GLU A 456 -75.94 67.19 71.19
CA GLU A 456 -75.29 65.87 71.06
C GLU A 456 -76.17 64.84 70.33
N GLN A 457 -77.49 64.91 70.49
CA GLN A 457 -78.44 64.01 69.85
C GLN A 457 -78.47 64.16 68.32
N GLU A 458 -78.26 65.37 67.81
CA GLU A 458 -78.35 65.70 66.37
C GLU A 458 -77.13 65.17 65.59
N SER A 459 -75.94 65.20 66.20
CA SER A 459 -74.70 64.66 65.63
C SER A 459 -74.74 63.14 65.46
N ALA A 460 -75.22 62.40 66.48
CA ALA A 460 -75.33 60.94 66.43
C ALA A 460 -76.31 60.44 65.34
N LYS A 461 -77.32 61.24 64.99
CA LYS A 461 -78.27 60.92 63.91
C LYS A 461 -77.62 60.96 62.52
N SER A 462 -76.66 61.86 62.30
CA SER A 462 -75.95 61.95 61.02
C SER A 462 -75.06 60.73 60.78
N GLY A 463 -74.37 60.24 61.82
CA GLY A 463 -73.48 59.07 61.70
C GLY A 463 -74.17 57.77 61.27
N VAL A 464 -75.44 57.59 61.62
CA VAL A 464 -76.25 56.43 61.17
C VAL A 464 -76.55 56.49 59.67
N ALA A 465 -76.78 57.68 59.12
CA ALA A 465 -77.10 57.83 57.70
C ALA A 465 -75.90 57.46 56.81
N ASP A 466 -74.70 57.91 57.18
CA ASP A 466 -73.46 57.66 56.44
C ASP A 466 -73.08 56.17 56.43
N ALA A 467 -73.20 55.50 57.59
CA ALA A 467 -72.92 54.07 57.70
C ALA A 467 -73.88 53.21 56.85
N ARG A 468 -75.13 53.66 56.69
CA ARG A 468 -76.15 52.96 55.89
C ARG A 468 -75.89 53.06 54.39
N GLU A 469 -75.40 54.21 53.93
CA GLU A 469 -75.02 54.42 52.53
C GLU A 469 -73.86 53.49 52.11
N GLN A 470 -72.85 53.36 52.97
CA GLN A 470 -71.69 52.48 52.72
C GLN A 470 -72.08 51.01 52.60
N TYR A 471 -73.00 50.53 53.45
CA TYR A 471 -73.49 49.15 53.39
C TYR A 471 -74.24 48.84 52.10
N GLU A 472 -75.14 49.73 51.64
CA GLU A 472 -75.87 49.52 50.38
C GLU A 472 -74.95 49.56 49.15
N ALA A 473 -73.93 50.42 49.15
CA ALA A 473 -72.92 50.46 48.08
C ALA A 473 -72.11 49.15 47.99
N ALA A 474 -71.64 48.62 49.12
CA ALA A 474 -70.92 47.35 49.16
C ALA A 474 -71.81 46.18 48.69
N LYS A 475 -73.09 46.15 49.12
CA LYS A 475 -74.05 45.11 48.75
C LYS A 475 -74.36 45.10 47.26
N LEU A 476 -74.44 46.27 46.63
CA LEU A 476 -74.66 46.41 45.19
C LEU A 476 -73.49 45.83 44.38
N ARG A 477 -72.24 46.09 44.80
CA ARG A 477 -71.03 45.59 44.16
C ARG A 477 -70.94 44.06 44.22
N LEU A 478 -71.20 43.47 45.37
CA LEU A 478 -71.24 42.01 45.54
C LEU A 478 -72.32 41.37 44.67
N THR A 479 -73.51 41.98 44.61
CA THR A 479 -74.61 41.50 43.77
C THR A 479 -74.27 41.55 42.28
N ALA A 480 -73.55 42.59 41.83
CA ALA A 480 -73.07 42.69 40.45
C ALA A 480 -72.05 41.59 40.10
N LEU A 481 -71.15 41.24 41.03
CA LEU A 481 -70.17 40.16 40.83
C LEU A 481 -70.83 38.78 40.78
N VAL A 482 -71.79 38.50 41.67
CA VAL A 482 -72.53 37.23 41.68
C VAL A 482 -73.29 37.01 40.37
N ARG A 483 -73.89 38.06 39.80
CA ARG A 483 -74.66 37.98 38.54
C ARG A 483 -73.84 37.56 37.32
N LYS A 484 -72.51 37.79 37.34
CA LYS A 484 -71.61 37.40 36.24
C LYS A 484 -71.59 35.89 35.98
N TRP A 485 -71.82 35.06 37.01
CA TRP A 485 -71.75 33.60 36.86
C TRP A 485 -72.88 32.82 37.55
N SER A 486 -73.75 33.47 38.35
CA SER A 486 -74.95 32.86 38.93
C SER A 486 -76.23 33.66 38.62
N GLU A 487 -77.38 33.00 38.53
CA GLU A 487 -78.70 33.64 38.30
C GLU A 487 -79.45 33.98 39.59
N ASP A 488 -79.19 33.28 40.70
CA ASP A 488 -79.98 33.47 41.91
C ASP A 488 -79.59 34.77 42.62
N SER A 489 -80.59 35.66 42.75
CA SER A 489 -80.50 36.85 43.59
C SER A 489 -80.77 36.41 45.05
N PRO A 490 -79.87 36.72 46.01
CA PRO A 490 -80.01 36.22 47.38
C PRO A 490 -81.29 36.77 48.02
N THR A 491 -82.25 35.90 48.31
CA THR A 491 -83.56 36.26 48.89
C THR A 491 -83.65 36.01 50.39
N SER A 492 -82.71 35.27 51.00
CA SER A 492 -82.49 35.21 52.46
C SER A 492 -81.08 34.70 52.79
N GLU A 493 -80.55 35.06 53.97
CA GLU A 493 -79.19 34.81 54.51
C GLU A 493 -78.05 34.78 53.47
N LEU A 494 -77.48 35.96 53.17
CA LEU A 494 -76.37 36.15 52.22
C LEU A 494 -75.13 35.26 52.47
N GLY A 495 -74.92 34.77 53.70
CA GLY A 495 -73.70 34.08 54.11
C GLY A 495 -73.50 32.72 53.42
N GLY A 496 -74.47 31.81 53.54
CA GLY A 496 -74.32 30.42 53.10
C GLY A 496 -74.43 30.19 51.59
N TYR A 497 -75.16 31.05 50.87
CA TYR A 497 -75.24 30.99 49.41
C TYR A 497 -73.91 31.36 48.74
N LEU A 498 -73.18 32.33 49.30
CA LEU A 498 -71.86 32.74 48.78
C LEU A 498 -70.79 31.68 49.03
N ASP A 499 -70.84 30.98 50.18
CA ASP A 499 -69.94 29.83 50.44
C ASP A 499 -70.11 28.74 49.38
N GLY A 500 -71.37 28.37 49.07
CA GLY A 500 -71.66 27.37 48.04
C GLY A 500 -71.27 27.82 46.62
N LEU A 501 -71.32 29.12 46.33
CA LEU A 501 -70.88 29.66 45.03
C LEU A 501 -69.35 29.65 44.89
N GLU A 502 -68.61 30.06 45.93
CA GLU A 502 -67.14 30.02 45.95
C GLU A 502 -66.60 28.58 45.84
N GLU A 503 -67.26 27.61 46.49
CA GLU A 503 -66.90 26.18 46.40
C GLU A 503 -67.10 25.63 44.98
N ARG A 504 -68.24 25.94 44.34
CA ARG A 504 -68.50 25.56 42.95
C ARG A 504 -67.50 26.17 41.97
N ILE A 505 -67.10 27.43 42.16
CA ILE A 505 -66.05 28.06 41.34
C ILE A 505 -64.72 27.30 41.53
N ARG A 506 -64.36 26.94 42.77
CA ARG A 506 -63.11 26.24 43.07
C ARG A 506 -63.05 24.84 42.44
N ASP A 507 -64.14 24.08 42.51
CA ASP A 507 -64.23 22.75 41.87
C ASP A 507 -64.14 22.84 40.34
N PHE A 508 -64.80 23.85 39.75
CA PHE A 508 -64.68 24.14 38.33
C PHE A 508 -63.22 24.43 37.92
N LEU A 509 -62.53 25.33 38.65
CA LEU A 509 -61.14 25.69 38.37
C LEU A 509 -60.20 24.48 38.47
N LYS A 510 -60.40 23.62 39.47
CA LYS A 510 -59.63 22.38 39.63
C LYS A 510 -59.83 21.45 38.42
N ARG A 511 -61.07 21.19 38.02
CA ARG A 511 -61.37 20.30 36.89
C ARG A 511 -60.90 20.87 35.55
N LYS A 512 -61.00 22.19 35.37
CA LYS A 512 -60.43 22.92 34.22
C LYS A 512 -58.92 22.72 34.13
N HIS A 513 -58.21 22.78 35.26
CA HIS A 513 -56.76 22.58 35.30
C HIS A 513 -56.37 21.14 34.96
N GLU A 514 -57.04 20.14 35.54
CA GLU A 514 -56.80 18.72 35.23
C GLU A 514 -56.95 18.41 33.73
N LEU A 515 -58.06 18.86 33.12
CA LEU A 515 -58.30 18.65 31.68
C LEU A 515 -57.28 19.39 30.80
N TYR A 516 -56.81 20.57 31.25
CA TYR A 516 -55.77 21.33 30.55
C TYR A 516 -54.41 20.65 30.62
N GLU A 517 -54.02 20.10 31.78
CA GLU A 517 -52.77 19.34 31.93
C GLU A 517 -52.77 18.06 31.10
N GLU A 518 -53.88 17.29 31.11
CA GLU A 518 -54.02 16.09 30.27
C GLU A 518 -53.86 16.42 28.78
N LYS A 519 -54.57 17.47 28.31
CA LYS A 519 -54.48 17.94 26.92
C LYS A 519 -53.05 18.38 26.58
N THR A 520 -52.46 19.27 27.38
CA THR A 520 -51.14 19.84 27.07
C THR A 520 -50.02 18.81 27.16
N GLY A 521 -50.11 17.81 28.05
CA GLY A 521 -49.18 16.67 28.10
C GLY A 521 -49.21 15.83 26.83
N LEU A 522 -50.41 15.55 26.30
CA LEU A 522 -50.59 14.88 25.00
C LEU A 522 -50.07 15.75 23.84
N GLU A 523 -50.36 17.05 23.82
CA GLU A 523 -49.87 17.98 22.79
C GLU A 523 -48.34 18.01 22.69
N ILE A 524 -47.63 18.00 23.84
CA ILE A 524 -46.17 17.97 23.87
C ILE A 524 -45.65 16.66 23.28
N THR A 525 -46.24 15.52 23.68
CA THR A 525 -45.83 14.19 23.20
C THR A 525 -46.05 14.03 21.70
N VAL A 526 -47.23 14.42 21.19
CA VAL A 526 -47.55 14.42 19.75
C VAL A 526 -46.57 15.31 18.99
N ARG A 527 -46.28 16.51 19.50
CA ARG A 527 -45.34 17.45 18.87
C ARG A 527 -43.92 16.88 18.79
N GLU A 528 -43.44 16.23 19.83
CA GLU A 528 -42.13 15.60 19.85
C GLU A 528 -42.02 14.46 18.83
N ILE A 529 -42.99 13.54 18.82
CA ILE A 529 -43.02 12.44 17.85
C ILE A 529 -43.10 12.99 16.42
N ARG A 530 -43.97 13.98 16.17
CA ARG A 530 -44.08 14.64 14.86
C ARG A 530 -42.77 15.29 14.41
N ARG A 531 -42.01 15.88 15.35
CA ARG A 531 -40.69 16.43 15.07
C ARG A 531 -39.69 15.35 14.66
N THR A 532 -39.72 14.18 15.28
CA THR A 532 -38.84 13.06 14.89
C THR A 532 -39.17 12.48 13.52
N LEU A 533 -40.43 12.62 13.08
CA LEU A 533 -40.92 12.12 11.80
C LEU A 533 -40.96 13.19 10.69
N SER A 534 -40.51 14.43 10.95
CA SER A 534 -40.71 15.57 10.04
C SER A 534 -40.16 15.36 8.63
N ASP A 535 -39.08 14.60 8.52
CA ASP A 535 -38.37 14.35 7.26
C ASP A 535 -38.74 13.00 6.64
N LYS A 536 -39.75 12.31 7.19
CA LYS A 536 -40.17 10.96 6.80
C LYS A 536 -41.55 11.02 6.16
N SER A 537 -41.65 10.50 4.94
CA SER A 537 -42.92 10.36 4.23
C SER A 537 -43.61 9.05 4.63
N GLU A 538 -44.76 9.15 5.28
CA GLU A 538 -45.53 7.98 5.71
C GLU A 538 -45.97 7.12 4.52
N ILE A 539 -46.40 7.76 3.42
CA ILE A 539 -46.88 7.09 2.20
C ILE A 539 -45.76 6.24 1.60
N ASP A 540 -44.55 6.81 1.50
CA ASP A 540 -43.41 6.12 0.90
C ASP A 540 -42.94 4.95 1.77
N VAL A 541 -42.89 5.12 3.09
CA VAL A 541 -42.50 4.05 4.02
C VAL A 541 -43.51 2.91 4.01
N ARG A 542 -44.83 3.21 3.98
CA ARG A 542 -45.88 2.18 3.88
C ARG A 542 -45.87 1.46 2.54
N ALA A 543 -45.57 2.14 1.43
CA ALA A 543 -45.47 1.52 0.11
C ALA A 543 -44.30 0.52 0.01
N GLN A 544 -43.22 0.74 0.76
CA GLN A 544 -42.02 -0.10 0.72
C GLN A 544 -42.13 -1.42 1.49
N VAL A 545 -43.11 -1.58 2.38
CA VAL A 545 -43.25 -2.79 3.21
C VAL A 545 -44.65 -3.39 3.13
N SER A 546 -44.74 -4.59 2.57
CA SER A 546 -46.00 -5.33 2.50
C SER A 546 -46.57 -5.70 3.89
N PRO A 547 -47.91 -5.85 4.04
CA PRO A 547 -48.54 -6.22 5.31
C PRO A 547 -48.07 -7.57 5.88
N LEU A 548 -47.80 -8.55 5.00
CA LEU A 548 -47.28 -9.87 5.39
C LEU A 548 -45.87 -9.77 6.01
N LYS A 549 -44.98 -8.99 5.40
CA LYS A 549 -43.64 -8.71 5.95
C LYS A 549 -43.72 -7.96 7.28
N ARG A 550 -44.65 -7.01 7.42
CA ARG A 550 -44.86 -6.24 8.66
C ARG A 550 -45.14 -7.16 9.87
N LYS A 551 -45.99 -8.18 9.69
CA LYS A 551 -46.34 -9.16 10.74
C LYS A 551 -45.22 -10.16 11.04
N ALA A 552 -44.41 -10.51 10.04
CA ALA A 552 -43.28 -11.41 10.24
C ALA A 552 -42.12 -10.73 11.00
N LEU A 553 -41.91 -9.44 10.78
CA LEU A 553 -40.80 -8.67 11.36
C LEU A 553 -41.07 -8.13 12.77
N SER A 554 -42.33 -8.09 13.21
CA SER A 554 -42.71 -7.55 14.52
C SER A 554 -42.19 -8.34 15.73
N GLY A 555 -41.61 -9.53 15.51
CA GLY A 555 -41.01 -10.37 16.56
C GLY A 555 -39.52 -10.65 16.34
N VAL A 556 -38.88 -9.98 15.38
CA VAL A 556 -37.44 -10.17 15.10
C VAL A 556 -36.63 -9.29 16.03
N ASN A 557 -35.54 -9.85 16.58
CA ASN A 557 -34.62 -9.12 17.43
C ASN A 557 -33.72 -8.21 16.59
N TYR A 558 -33.82 -6.90 16.77
CA TYR A 558 -33.01 -5.93 16.04
C TYR A 558 -31.51 -6.10 16.31
N ASP A 559 -31.15 -6.42 17.55
CA ASP A 559 -29.76 -6.60 17.93
C ASP A 559 -29.13 -7.77 17.18
N GLU A 560 -29.88 -8.85 16.92
CA GLU A 560 -29.39 -9.98 16.11
C GLU A 560 -29.10 -9.59 14.66
N ILE A 561 -29.88 -8.68 14.07
CA ILE A 561 -29.64 -8.18 12.71
C ILE A 561 -28.35 -7.34 12.69
N ILE A 562 -28.20 -6.41 13.64
CA ILE A 562 -27.04 -5.52 13.70
C ILE A 562 -25.76 -6.29 14.03
N THR A 563 -25.81 -7.21 15.00
CA THR A 563 -24.71 -8.10 15.32
C THR A 563 -24.36 -8.96 14.10
N GLY A 564 -25.34 -9.53 13.41
CA GLY A 564 -25.11 -10.30 12.19
C GLY A 564 -24.45 -9.50 11.07
N ILE A 565 -24.82 -8.22 10.88
CA ILE A 565 -24.16 -7.33 9.91
C ILE A 565 -22.71 -7.09 10.31
N SER A 566 -22.45 -6.85 11.60
CA SER A 566 -21.09 -6.63 12.12
C SER A 566 -20.21 -7.87 11.95
N GLU A 567 -20.71 -9.05 12.32
CA GLU A 567 -19.97 -10.32 12.17
C GLU A 567 -19.64 -10.64 10.71
N ILE A 568 -20.58 -10.40 9.78
CA ILE A 568 -20.32 -10.61 8.36
C ILE A 568 -19.33 -9.58 7.82
N LYS A 569 -19.39 -8.34 8.29
CA LYS A 569 -18.41 -7.31 7.92
C LYS A 569 -17.00 -7.70 8.38
N GLU A 570 -16.84 -8.19 9.62
CA GLU A 570 -15.55 -8.68 10.11
C GLU A 570 -15.01 -9.84 9.26
N LYS A 571 -15.89 -10.76 8.82
CA LYS A 571 -15.50 -11.84 7.90
C LYS A 571 -15.06 -11.33 6.54
N ILE A 572 -15.74 -10.34 5.97
CA ILE A 572 -15.34 -9.71 4.70
C ILE A 572 -13.97 -9.04 4.86
N ASP A 573 -13.77 -8.29 5.95
CA ASP A 573 -12.49 -7.64 6.26
C ASP A 573 -11.35 -8.67 6.44
N GLU A 574 -11.64 -9.84 7.02
CA GLU A 574 -10.70 -10.96 7.14
C GLU A 574 -10.34 -11.56 5.77
N GLU A 575 -11.33 -11.85 4.91
CA GLU A 575 -11.08 -12.37 3.56
C GLU A 575 -10.35 -11.34 2.68
N ASP A 576 -10.57 -10.04 2.86
CA ASP A 576 -9.82 -8.97 2.18
C ASP A 576 -8.34 -8.95 2.59
N ARG A 577 -8.04 -9.15 3.89
CA ARG A 577 -6.66 -9.29 4.37
C ARG A 577 -5.98 -10.51 3.78
N LEU A 578 -6.65 -11.66 3.81
CA LEU A 578 -6.14 -12.91 3.23
C LEU A 578 -5.93 -12.78 1.71
N THR A 579 -6.84 -12.12 1.00
CA THR A 579 -6.70 -11.81 -0.42
C THR A 579 -5.42 -11.02 -0.67
N PHE A 580 -5.18 -9.95 0.09
CA PHE A 580 -3.98 -9.13 -0.04
C PHE A 580 -2.69 -9.91 0.28
N GLU A 581 -2.70 -10.75 1.32
CA GLU A 581 -1.55 -11.60 1.67
C GLU A 581 -1.21 -12.58 0.55
N VAL A 582 -2.20 -13.33 0.04
CA VAL A 582 -2.00 -14.31 -1.02
C VAL A 582 -1.64 -13.64 -2.35
N GLU A 583 -2.20 -12.47 -2.67
CA GLU A 583 -1.84 -11.70 -3.87
C GLU A 583 -0.38 -11.21 -3.82
N ASN A 584 0.11 -10.77 -2.66
CA ASN A 584 1.50 -10.39 -2.49
C ASN A 584 2.45 -11.60 -2.63
N GLU A 585 2.10 -12.74 -2.02
CA GLU A 585 2.85 -13.99 -2.21
C GLU A 585 2.89 -14.40 -3.69
N LEU A 586 1.74 -14.35 -4.38
CA LEU A 586 1.65 -14.62 -5.81
C LEU A 586 2.50 -13.68 -6.65
N MET A 587 2.55 -12.39 -6.31
CA MET A 587 3.40 -11.42 -7.01
C MET A 587 4.87 -11.77 -6.88
N LEU A 588 5.32 -12.14 -5.68
CA LEU A 588 6.70 -12.56 -5.43
C LEU A 588 7.03 -13.88 -6.14
N LEU A 589 6.13 -14.87 -6.09
CA LEU A 589 6.31 -16.17 -6.75
C LEU A 589 6.33 -16.03 -8.27
N LYS A 590 5.39 -15.28 -8.87
CA LYS A 590 5.35 -15.03 -10.32
C LYS A 590 6.55 -14.24 -10.82
N GLY A 591 7.12 -13.36 -9.99
CA GLY A 591 8.36 -12.64 -10.33
C GLY A 591 9.60 -13.54 -10.37
N ARG A 592 9.55 -14.70 -9.70
CA ARG A 592 10.63 -15.71 -9.65
C ARG A 592 10.41 -16.83 -10.66
N ALA A 593 9.14 -17.20 -10.87
CA ALA A 593 8.75 -18.27 -11.76
C ALA A 593 9.17 -17.94 -13.20
N GLY A 594 10.10 -18.72 -13.73
CA GLY A 594 10.45 -18.73 -15.14
C GLY A 594 9.55 -19.65 -15.94
N ASP A 595 9.81 -19.73 -17.24
CA ASP A 595 9.21 -20.74 -18.12
C ASP A 595 10.02 -22.05 -18.06
N PRO A 596 9.44 -23.17 -17.59
CA PRO A 596 10.10 -24.49 -17.64
C PRO A 596 10.50 -24.89 -19.06
N GLY A 597 9.75 -24.47 -20.09
CA GLY A 597 10.03 -24.76 -21.50
C GLY A 597 11.40 -24.25 -21.98
N ASP A 598 11.85 -23.11 -21.47
CA ASP A 598 13.18 -22.57 -21.74
C ASP A 598 14.28 -23.48 -21.20
N TYR A 599 14.09 -24.07 -20.03
CA TYR A 599 15.05 -25.00 -19.45
C TYR A 599 15.05 -26.33 -20.20
N TYR A 600 13.89 -26.88 -20.55
CA TYR A 600 13.78 -28.09 -21.37
C TYR A 600 14.53 -27.96 -22.70
N SER A 601 14.32 -26.86 -23.44
CA SER A 601 15.00 -26.62 -24.72
C SER A 601 16.52 -26.49 -24.56
N ARG A 602 17.00 -25.84 -23.49
CA ARG A 602 18.42 -25.72 -23.18
C ARG A 602 19.04 -27.07 -22.84
N ILE A 603 18.40 -27.86 -21.97
CA ILE A 603 18.83 -29.22 -21.62
C ILE A 603 18.92 -30.08 -22.88
N GLN A 604 17.90 -30.05 -23.72
CA GLN A 604 17.91 -30.77 -24.99
C GLN A 604 19.11 -30.37 -25.87
N SER A 605 19.36 -29.07 -26.06
CA SER A 605 20.48 -28.59 -26.88
C SER A 605 21.86 -29.02 -26.34
N VAL A 606 22.02 -29.02 -25.02
CA VAL A 606 23.25 -29.45 -24.33
C VAL A 606 23.42 -30.96 -24.46
N SER A 607 22.34 -31.73 -24.28
CA SER A 607 22.35 -33.19 -24.41
C SER A 607 22.69 -33.65 -25.83
N GLU A 608 22.14 -32.98 -26.85
CA GLU A 608 22.42 -33.25 -28.27
C GLU A 608 23.89 -32.96 -28.58
N ARG A 609 24.40 -31.82 -28.09
CA ARG A 609 25.81 -31.47 -28.26
C ARG A 609 26.74 -32.45 -27.55
N ARG A 610 26.37 -32.90 -26.34
CA ARG A 610 27.12 -33.92 -25.60
C ARG A 610 27.17 -35.22 -26.39
N ARG A 611 26.04 -35.68 -26.94
CA ARG A 611 25.98 -36.88 -27.78
C ARG A 611 26.88 -36.77 -29.01
N GLU A 612 26.86 -35.64 -29.71
CA GLU A 612 27.73 -35.39 -30.86
C GLU A 612 29.22 -35.48 -30.49
N LEU A 613 29.61 -34.90 -29.34
CA LEU A 613 31.00 -34.97 -28.88
C LEU A 613 31.39 -36.38 -28.44
N GLN A 614 30.48 -37.14 -27.84
CA GLN A 614 30.71 -38.56 -27.49
C GLN A 614 30.91 -39.43 -28.73
N GLU A 615 30.12 -39.22 -29.79
CA GLU A 615 30.31 -39.89 -31.07
C GLU A 615 31.65 -39.53 -31.71
N LYS A 616 32.02 -38.25 -31.70
CA LYS A 616 33.34 -37.79 -32.17
C LYS A 616 34.49 -38.41 -31.39
N HIS A 617 34.38 -38.48 -30.06
CA HIS A 617 35.38 -39.13 -29.21
C HIS A 617 35.53 -40.61 -29.57
N LYS A 618 34.42 -41.33 -29.75
CA LYS A 618 34.41 -42.74 -30.20
C LYS A 618 35.06 -42.90 -31.56
N ALA A 619 34.80 -42.00 -32.50
CA ALA A 619 35.42 -42.02 -33.83
C ALA A 619 36.95 -41.81 -33.74
N TYR A 620 37.42 -40.88 -32.92
CA TYR A 620 38.86 -40.68 -32.70
C TYR A 620 39.53 -41.90 -32.07
N TYR A 621 38.88 -42.54 -31.08
CA TYR A 621 39.38 -43.76 -30.47
C TYR A 621 39.54 -44.89 -31.50
N LEU A 622 38.51 -45.14 -32.32
CA LEU A 622 38.56 -46.16 -33.37
C LEU A 622 39.65 -45.86 -34.41
N ALA A 623 39.81 -44.60 -34.80
CA ALA A 623 40.87 -44.19 -35.73
C ALA A 623 42.27 -44.39 -35.14
N LEU A 624 42.45 -44.07 -33.86
CA LEU A 624 43.71 -44.25 -33.14
C LEU A 624 44.08 -45.73 -33.03
N ASP A 625 43.12 -46.58 -32.66
CA ASP A 625 43.29 -48.02 -32.52
C ASP A 625 43.67 -48.66 -33.86
N ALA A 626 42.93 -48.33 -34.92
CA ALA A 626 43.22 -48.81 -36.27
C ALA A 626 44.63 -48.39 -36.77
N LEU A 627 45.02 -47.13 -36.55
CA LEU A 627 46.34 -46.63 -36.95
C LEU A 627 47.48 -47.30 -36.17
N LYS A 628 47.32 -47.46 -34.85
CA LYS A 628 48.31 -48.16 -34.02
C LYS A 628 48.43 -49.63 -34.41
N GLY A 629 47.30 -50.31 -34.58
CA GLY A 629 47.26 -51.72 -34.99
C GLY A 629 47.90 -51.96 -36.35
N ALA A 630 47.58 -51.12 -37.36
CA ALA A 630 48.23 -51.18 -38.66
C ALA A 630 49.75 -50.90 -38.55
N GLY A 631 50.12 -49.93 -37.72
CA GLY A 631 51.50 -49.57 -37.41
C GLY A 631 52.32 -50.74 -36.89
N GLU A 632 51.82 -51.40 -35.85
CA GLU A 632 52.48 -52.53 -35.19
C GLU A 632 52.56 -53.77 -36.09
N ASN A 633 51.50 -54.07 -36.85
CA ASN A 633 51.49 -55.20 -37.78
C ASN A 633 52.53 -55.03 -38.88
N LEU A 634 52.64 -53.83 -39.47
CA LEU A 634 53.65 -53.55 -40.50
C LEU A 634 55.09 -53.73 -39.97
N ARG A 635 55.38 -53.21 -38.76
CA ARG A 635 56.72 -53.35 -38.14
C ARG A 635 57.06 -54.81 -37.89
N ARG A 636 56.10 -55.61 -37.42
CA ARG A 636 56.28 -57.04 -37.14
C ARG A 636 56.65 -57.82 -38.41
N GLU A 637 56.08 -57.48 -39.56
CA GLU A 637 56.33 -58.18 -40.81
C GLU A 637 57.63 -57.74 -41.52
N ILE A 638 57.95 -56.44 -41.51
CA ILE A 638 59.04 -55.90 -42.34
C ILE A 638 60.39 -55.86 -41.61
N SER A 639 60.42 -55.55 -40.30
CA SER A 639 61.68 -55.29 -39.58
C SER A 639 62.69 -56.44 -39.63
N PRO A 640 62.30 -57.72 -39.48
CA PRO A 640 63.27 -58.83 -39.54
C PRO A 640 63.95 -58.96 -40.91
N ARG A 641 63.18 -58.80 -42.00
CA ARG A 641 63.72 -58.87 -43.37
C ARG A 641 64.65 -57.69 -43.65
N LEU A 642 64.29 -56.51 -43.14
CA LEU A 642 65.08 -55.29 -43.24
C LEU A 642 66.44 -55.43 -42.52
N ALA A 643 66.44 -56.03 -41.33
CA ALA A 643 67.66 -56.32 -40.58
C ALA A 643 68.60 -57.27 -41.33
N GLU A 644 68.06 -58.36 -41.87
CA GLU A 644 68.83 -59.38 -42.59
C GLU A 644 69.51 -58.80 -43.83
N TYR A 645 68.74 -58.10 -44.68
CA TYR A 645 69.27 -57.51 -45.91
C TYR A 645 70.32 -56.43 -45.61
N ALA A 646 70.01 -55.52 -44.68
CA ALA A 646 70.91 -54.44 -44.31
C ALA A 646 72.23 -54.96 -43.71
N THR A 647 72.17 -56.03 -42.90
CA THR A 647 73.36 -56.69 -42.36
C THR A 647 74.27 -57.22 -43.45
N ASN A 648 73.71 -57.95 -44.41
CA ASN A 648 74.46 -58.54 -45.52
C ASN A 648 75.12 -57.46 -46.38
N MET A 649 74.38 -56.40 -46.70
CA MET A 649 74.86 -55.32 -47.54
C MET A 649 75.91 -54.45 -46.83
N MET A 650 75.70 -54.12 -45.55
CA MET A 650 76.65 -53.33 -44.76
C MET A 650 77.95 -54.08 -44.47
N SER A 651 77.88 -55.39 -44.19
CA SER A 651 79.07 -56.25 -44.10
C SER A 651 79.92 -56.15 -45.36
N THR A 652 79.29 -56.14 -46.53
CA THR A 652 79.98 -56.00 -47.82
C THR A 652 80.55 -54.61 -48.05
N MET A 653 79.77 -53.55 -47.79
CA MET A 653 80.18 -52.15 -47.97
C MET A 653 81.30 -51.71 -47.01
N THR A 654 81.49 -52.44 -45.92
CA THR A 654 82.46 -52.09 -44.87
C THR A 654 83.63 -53.09 -44.79
N ASP A 655 83.82 -53.92 -45.82
CA ASP A 655 84.83 -55.00 -45.88
C ASP A 655 84.84 -55.85 -44.58
N ARG A 656 83.64 -56.25 -44.13
CA ARG A 656 83.38 -57.04 -42.90
C ARG A 656 83.75 -56.37 -41.58
N LYS A 657 83.91 -55.05 -41.55
CA LYS A 657 84.12 -54.31 -40.30
C LYS A 657 82.89 -54.35 -39.38
N TYR A 658 81.69 -54.27 -39.97
CA TYR A 658 80.43 -54.35 -39.25
C TYR A 658 79.60 -55.49 -39.84
N THR A 659 79.49 -56.60 -39.10
CA THR A 659 78.93 -57.87 -39.59
C THR A 659 77.55 -58.19 -39.02
N ALA A 660 77.06 -57.40 -38.08
CA ALA A 660 75.75 -57.53 -37.48
C ALA A 660 75.11 -56.15 -37.38
N PHE A 661 74.02 -55.96 -38.12
CA PHE A 661 73.13 -54.83 -37.96
C PHE A 661 71.83 -55.35 -37.38
N ASP A 662 71.41 -54.78 -36.26
CA ASP A 662 70.13 -55.10 -35.68
C ASP A 662 69.14 -53.98 -36.00
N VAL A 663 67.93 -54.37 -36.39
CA VAL A 663 66.81 -53.45 -36.61
C VAL A 663 65.74 -53.87 -35.63
N SER A 664 65.79 -53.25 -34.44
CA SER A 664 64.81 -53.50 -33.37
C SER A 664 63.38 -53.14 -33.81
N GLU A 665 62.38 -53.54 -33.01
CA GLU A 665 60.93 -53.29 -33.26
C GLU A 665 60.57 -51.82 -33.56
N GLY A 666 61.46 -50.86 -33.26
CA GLY A 666 61.32 -49.45 -33.60
C GLY A 666 62.01 -49.00 -34.89
N LEU A 667 62.51 -49.89 -35.75
CA LEU A 667 63.39 -49.58 -36.89
C LEU A 667 64.71 -48.89 -36.50
N LYS A 668 65.10 -48.96 -35.21
CA LYS A 668 66.40 -48.44 -34.78
C LYS A 668 67.48 -49.35 -35.34
N VAL A 669 68.28 -48.80 -36.24
CA VAL A 669 69.44 -49.49 -36.79
C VAL A 669 70.58 -49.36 -35.79
N SER A 670 71.03 -50.49 -35.26
CA SER A 670 72.21 -50.59 -34.42
C SER A 670 73.25 -51.50 -35.06
N PHE A 671 74.50 -51.35 -34.67
CA PHE A 671 75.59 -52.23 -35.07
C PHE A 671 76.29 -52.77 -33.84
N ILE A 672 76.90 -53.94 -33.95
CA ILE A 672 77.78 -54.49 -32.92
C ILE A 672 79.19 -53.92 -33.13
N ASP A 673 79.72 -53.22 -32.12
CA ASP A 673 81.07 -52.68 -32.16
C ASP A 673 82.15 -53.76 -31.90
N GLY A 674 83.43 -53.39 -32.00
CA GLY A 674 84.54 -54.33 -31.79
C GLY A 674 84.65 -54.87 -30.35
N ALA A 675 83.91 -54.31 -29.39
CA ALA A 675 83.82 -54.79 -28.02
C ALA A 675 82.61 -55.72 -27.79
N GLY A 676 81.77 -55.93 -28.81
CA GLY A 676 80.56 -56.76 -28.72
C GLY A 676 79.33 -56.03 -28.21
N GLU A 677 79.36 -54.69 -28.07
CA GLU A 677 78.21 -53.91 -27.62
C GLU A 677 77.36 -53.39 -28.79
N SER A 678 76.05 -53.34 -28.62
CA SER A 678 75.12 -52.74 -29.58
C SER A 678 75.13 -51.20 -29.44
N ARG A 679 75.41 -50.50 -30.55
CA ARG A 679 75.48 -49.03 -30.62
C ARG A 679 74.59 -48.52 -31.76
N SER A 680 73.93 -47.35 -31.58
CA SER A 680 73.16 -46.73 -32.68
C SER A 680 74.06 -46.36 -33.85
N VAL A 681 73.56 -46.51 -35.08
CA VAL A 681 74.21 -46.03 -36.31
C VAL A 681 74.50 -44.52 -36.28
N ASP A 682 73.80 -43.75 -35.45
CA ASP A 682 74.06 -42.31 -35.25
C ASP A 682 75.44 -42.01 -34.65
N PHE A 683 76.08 -42.99 -33.99
CA PHE A 683 77.45 -42.86 -33.48
C PHE A 683 78.52 -43.11 -34.56
N LEU A 684 78.14 -43.49 -35.78
CA LEU A 684 79.08 -43.76 -36.87
C LEU A 684 79.51 -42.46 -37.58
N SER A 685 80.69 -42.51 -38.22
CA SER A 685 81.13 -41.42 -39.09
C SER A 685 80.13 -41.16 -40.23
N GLY A 686 80.02 -39.91 -40.70
CA GLY A 686 79.09 -39.53 -41.77
C GLY A 686 79.13 -40.47 -42.98
N GLY A 687 80.31 -40.83 -43.48
CA GLY A 687 80.44 -41.78 -44.59
C GLY A 687 79.92 -43.20 -44.30
N THR A 688 79.95 -43.66 -43.05
CA THR A 688 79.40 -44.98 -42.68
C THR A 688 77.88 -44.91 -42.48
N ARG A 689 77.36 -43.77 -42.01
CA ARG A 689 75.91 -43.50 -41.97
C ARG A 689 75.32 -43.44 -43.39
N ASP A 690 76.03 -42.84 -44.34
CA ASP A 690 75.63 -42.82 -45.75
C ASP A 690 75.54 -44.24 -46.35
N MET A 691 76.49 -45.13 -46.00
CA MET A 691 76.42 -46.55 -46.39
C MET A 691 75.20 -47.26 -45.77
N ALA A 692 74.92 -47.02 -44.49
CA ALA A 692 73.76 -47.60 -43.81
C ALA A 692 72.46 -47.15 -44.47
N TYR A 693 72.35 -45.87 -44.80
CA TYR A 693 71.21 -45.33 -45.52
C TYR A 693 71.01 -45.97 -46.91
N ILE A 694 72.10 -46.14 -47.68
CA ILE A 694 72.06 -46.84 -48.96
C ILE A 694 71.64 -48.31 -48.78
N ALA A 695 72.20 -49.00 -47.77
CA ALA A 695 71.86 -50.39 -47.45
C ALA A 695 70.38 -50.58 -47.15
N MET A 696 69.80 -49.70 -46.36
CA MET A 696 68.38 -49.73 -46.03
C MET A 696 67.51 -49.43 -47.25
N ARG A 697 67.88 -48.46 -48.10
CA ARG A 697 67.12 -48.17 -49.33
C ARG A 697 67.14 -49.33 -50.32
N CYS A 698 68.27 -50.00 -50.51
CA CYS A 698 68.30 -51.19 -51.33
C CYS A 698 67.47 -52.34 -50.72
N ALA A 699 67.43 -52.47 -49.39
CA ALA A 699 66.55 -53.42 -48.73
C ALA A 699 65.07 -53.11 -48.99
N LEU A 700 64.68 -51.82 -48.93
CA LEU A 700 63.33 -51.37 -49.24
C LEU A 700 62.96 -51.64 -50.71
N ILE A 701 63.91 -51.45 -51.63
CA ILE A 701 63.70 -51.80 -53.05
C ILE A 701 63.39 -53.29 -53.19
N ASP A 702 64.16 -54.16 -52.55
CA ASP A 702 63.96 -55.61 -52.63
C ASP A 702 62.60 -56.05 -52.02
N MET A 703 62.08 -55.29 -51.05
CA MET A 703 60.84 -55.63 -50.33
C MET A 703 59.57 -55.03 -50.95
N LEU A 704 59.65 -53.81 -51.49
CA LEU A 704 58.47 -53.04 -51.88
C LEU A 704 58.18 -53.11 -53.39
N TYR A 705 59.15 -53.54 -54.20
CA TYR A 705 59.03 -53.52 -55.65
C TYR A 705 58.67 -54.89 -56.21
N THR A 706 57.81 -54.89 -57.23
CA THR A 706 57.50 -56.10 -58.00
C THR A 706 58.62 -56.47 -58.97
N GLU A 707 59.23 -55.47 -59.60
CA GLU A 707 60.44 -55.60 -60.43
C GLU A 707 61.53 -54.65 -59.93
N LYS A 708 62.77 -55.13 -59.87
CA LYS A 708 63.89 -54.29 -59.40
C LYS A 708 64.10 -53.10 -60.35
N PRO A 709 64.00 -51.85 -59.86
CA PRO A 709 64.20 -50.66 -60.65
C PRO A 709 65.70 -50.42 -60.91
N PRO A 710 66.05 -49.66 -61.96
CA PRO A 710 67.39 -49.11 -62.05
C PRO A 710 67.66 -48.14 -60.90
N ILE A 711 68.76 -48.33 -60.19
CA ILE A 711 69.13 -47.50 -59.03
C ILE A 711 70.02 -46.35 -59.49
N THR A 712 69.67 -45.13 -59.11
CA THR A 712 70.45 -43.94 -59.40
C THR A 712 71.18 -43.45 -58.15
N PHE A 713 72.49 -43.33 -58.24
CA PHE A 713 73.38 -42.75 -57.24
C PHE A 713 73.85 -41.38 -57.73
N ASP A 714 73.26 -40.30 -57.20
CA ASP A 714 73.65 -38.92 -57.53
C ASP A 714 74.59 -38.37 -56.45
N GLU A 715 75.87 -38.29 -56.77
CA GLU A 715 76.96 -37.85 -55.87
C GLU A 715 77.05 -38.61 -54.53
N SER A 716 76.46 -39.80 -54.41
CA SER A 716 76.39 -40.58 -53.17
C SER A 716 77.75 -41.05 -52.62
N PHE A 717 78.81 -40.95 -53.42
CA PHE A 717 80.19 -41.31 -53.07
C PHE A 717 81.03 -40.14 -52.51
N ALA A 718 80.46 -38.93 -52.45
CA ALA A 718 81.20 -37.69 -52.15
C ALA A 718 81.96 -37.73 -50.82
N HIS A 719 81.37 -38.32 -49.77
CA HIS A 719 81.93 -38.41 -48.41
C HIS A 719 82.82 -39.64 -48.16
N GLN A 720 83.09 -40.46 -49.17
CA GLN A 720 83.84 -41.70 -49.01
C GLN A 720 85.31 -41.52 -49.30
N ASP A 721 86.17 -42.15 -48.50
CA ASP A 721 87.59 -42.36 -48.85
C ASP A 721 87.74 -43.42 -49.96
N ASN A 722 88.95 -43.61 -50.48
CA ASN A 722 89.19 -44.53 -51.60
C ASN A 722 88.89 -46.00 -51.26
N ASN A 723 89.15 -46.44 -50.03
CA ASN A 723 88.91 -47.83 -49.63
C ASN A 723 87.41 -48.07 -49.48
N ARG A 724 86.70 -47.14 -48.85
CA ARG A 724 85.25 -47.15 -48.70
C ARG A 724 84.52 -47.07 -50.04
N ALA A 725 84.96 -46.18 -50.94
CA ALA A 725 84.40 -46.09 -52.29
C ALA A 725 84.60 -47.40 -53.07
N ARG A 726 85.76 -48.06 -52.91
CA ARG A 726 86.01 -49.38 -53.49
C ARG A 726 85.08 -50.45 -52.92
N ALA A 727 84.88 -50.49 -51.60
CA ALA A 727 83.98 -51.44 -50.95
C ALA A 727 82.52 -51.22 -51.36
N MET A 728 82.07 -49.97 -51.44
CA MET A 728 80.75 -49.63 -51.98
C MET A 728 80.59 -50.05 -53.45
N MET A 729 81.60 -49.83 -54.29
CA MET A 729 81.57 -50.28 -55.68
C MET A 729 81.48 -51.81 -55.80
N LYS A 730 82.13 -52.58 -54.91
CA LYS A 730 81.95 -54.04 -54.83
C LYS A 730 80.51 -54.42 -54.47
N ALA A 731 79.88 -53.70 -53.54
CA ALA A 731 78.49 -53.95 -53.17
C ALA A 731 77.52 -53.62 -54.33
N ILE A 732 77.74 -52.51 -55.04
CA ILE A 732 76.95 -52.18 -56.25
C ILE A 732 77.16 -53.22 -57.35
N LYS A 733 78.39 -53.72 -57.52
CA LYS A 733 78.66 -54.83 -58.43
C LYS A 733 77.81 -56.06 -58.07
N GLN A 734 77.72 -56.41 -56.80
CA GLN A 734 76.92 -57.55 -56.35
C GLN A 734 75.44 -57.36 -56.71
N LEU A 735 74.87 -56.17 -56.46
CA LEU A 735 73.50 -55.84 -56.90
C LEU A 735 73.36 -55.97 -58.42
N SER A 736 74.38 -55.57 -59.17
CA SER A 736 74.40 -55.70 -60.63
C SER A 736 74.46 -57.15 -61.10
N ASP A 737 75.21 -58.01 -60.41
CA ASP A 737 75.25 -59.45 -60.67
C ASP A 737 73.89 -60.12 -60.35
N GLU A 738 73.10 -59.54 -59.44
CA GLU A 738 71.70 -59.91 -59.15
C GLU A 738 70.69 -59.31 -60.14
N GLY A 739 71.15 -58.65 -61.21
CA GLY A 739 70.31 -58.12 -62.28
C GLY A 739 69.82 -56.68 -62.08
N VAL A 740 70.38 -55.94 -61.10
CA VAL A 740 70.03 -54.53 -60.86
C VAL A 740 70.94 -53.61 -61.65
N GLN A 741 70.38 -52.84 -62.59
CA GLN A 741 71.13 -51.81 -63.29
C GLN A 741 71.38 -50.62 -62.35
N SER A 742 72.61 -50.10 -62.35
CA SER A 742 72.99 -48.95 -61.51
C SER A 742 73.54 -47.80 -62.34
N PHE A 743 73.10 -46.59 -62.03
CA PHE A 743 73.57 -45.34 -62.64
C PHE A 743 74.30 -44.52 -61.58
N ILE A 744 75.58 -44.24 -61.79
CA ILE A 744 76.40 -43.45 -60.88
C ILE A 744 76.73 -42.13 -61.55
N PHE A 745 76.17 -41.04 -61.03
CA PHE A 745 76.48 -39.69 -61.48
C PHE A 745 77.55 -39.11 -60.55
N THR A 746 78.70 -38.75 -61.12
CA THR A 746 79.86 -38.28 -60.35
C THR A 746 80.58 -37.14 -61.05
N CYS A 747 81.16 -36.23 -60.26
CA CYS A 747 82.11 -35.23 -60.72
C CYS A 747 83.58 -35.67 -60.62
N ARG A 748 83.84 -36.86 -60.04
CA ARG A 748 85.18 -37.39 -59.82
C ARG A 748 85.45 -38.57 -60.76
N ASN A 749 86.69 -38.64 -61.26
CA ASN A 749 87.13 -39.76 -62.10
C ASN A 749 87.30 -41.09 -61.34
N ARG A 750 87.34 -41.03 -60.00
CA ARG A 750 87.57 -42.17 -59.12
C ARG A 750 86.54 -43.27 -59.34
N GLU A 751 85.26 -42.94 -59.36
CA GLU A 751 84.18 -43.93 -59.48
C GLU A 751 84.20 -44.58 -60.88
N ALA A 752 84.55 -43.83 -61.93
CA ALA A 752 84.73 -44.37 -63.27
C ALA A 752 85.89 -45.37 -63.36
N THR A 753 87.01 -45.06 -62.68
CA THR A 753 88.17 -45.97 -62.57
C THR A 753 87.79 -47.24 -61.82
N LEU A 754 87.15 -47.11 -60.65
CA LEU A 754 86.71 -48.25 -59.83
C LEU A 754 85.70 -49.15 -60.55
N ALA A 755 84.74 -48.56 -61.28
CA ALA A 755 83.77 -49.32 -62.06
C ALA A 755 84.46 -50.12 -63.18
N SER A 756 85.41 -49.50 -63.88
CA SER A 756 86.19 -50.17 -64.95
C SER A 756 87.04 -51.33 -64.42
N GLU A 757 87.62 -51.18 -63.22
CA GLU A 757 88.44 -52.22 -62.58
C GLU A 757 87.62 -53.38 -62.02
N LEU A 758 86.45 -53.10 -61.42
CA LEU A 758 85.70 -54.09 -60.62
C LEU A 758 84.54 -54.73 -61.37
N VAL A 759 83.94 -54.02 -62.33
CA VAL A 759 82.71 -54.43 -63.01
C VAL A 759 82.99 -54.66 -64.49
N SER A 760 83.02 -55.93 -64.89
CA SER A 760 83.18 -56.31 -66.29
C SER A 760 82.01 -55.77 -67.12
N GLY A 761 82.31 -55.01 -68.17
CA GLY A 761 81.30 -54.40 -69.04
C GLY A 761 80.67 -53.11 -68.49
N ALA A 762 81.30 -52.44 -67.52
CA ALA A 762 80.82 -51.13 -67.05
C ALA A 762 80.75 -50.11 -68.20
N GLY A 763 79.64 -49.38 -68.30
CA GLY A 763 79.51 -48.26 -69.23
C GLY A 763 80.07 -47.00 -68.61
N ILE A 764 81.04 -46.34 -69.26
CA ILE A 764 81.62 -45.07 -68.79
C ILE A 764 81.30 -43.97 -69.80
N TYR A 765 80.52 -42.98 -69.37
CA TYR A 765 80.06 -41.87 -70.21
C TYR A 765 80.63 -40.57 -69.69
N LYS A 766 81.44 -39.88 -70.49
CA LYS A 766 82.01 -38.57 -70.15
C LYS A 766 81.18 -37.47 -70.80
N LEU A 767 80.56 -36.62 -69.99
CA LEU A 767 79.85 -35.44 -70.44
C LEU A 767 80.85 -34.28 -70.57
N SER A 768 80.98 -33.72 -71.78
CA SER A 768 81.73 -32.48 -72.00
C SER A 768 80.88 -31.28 -71.62
N GLY A 769 81.43 -30.35 -70.83
CA GLY A 769 80.72 -29.14 -70.36
C GLY A 769 80.41 -28.09 -71.44
N THR A 770 80.56 -28.43 -72.73
CA THR A 770 80.52 -27.46 -73.83
C THR A 770 79.32 -27.60 -74.77
N GLN A 771 78.36 -28.49 -74.50
CA GLN A 771 77.18 -28.69 -75.34
C GLN A 771 75.88 -28.07 -74.79
N TYR A 772 75.93 -27.33 -73.67
CA TYR A 772 74.72 -27.02 -72.89
C TYR A 772 74.61 -25.56 -72.40
N ILE A 773 75.05 -24.59 -73.21
CA ILE A 773 74.65 -23.17 -73.07
C ILE A 773 73.96 -22.73 -74.35
#